data_AF-A0AA39QSV5-F1
#
_entry.id   AF-A0AA39QSV5-F1
#
_cell.length_a   1.000
_cell.length_b   1.000
_cell.length_c   1.000
_cell.angle_alpha   90.00
_cell.angle_beta   90.00
_cell.angle_gamma   90.00
#
_symmetry.space_group_name_H-M   'P 1'
#
loop_
_entity.id
_entity.type
_entity.pdbx_description
1 polymer ?
#
loop_
_entity_poly.entity_id
_entity_poly.type
_entity_poly.pdbx_seq_one_letter_code
_entity_poly.pdbx_strand_id
1 'polypeptide(L)'
;MSGLNKFTSSFVSATNENTLALVNFNLDFALAKFEAPKEFSGLGTSLSTARRNNAEDGPLHKTLRKLGCLFEQILPSTPKLIQAYGLRTSEIIQSPGISPKGSRSHGPFEPFVGADGTSIWAAATSGPAALSVHLLACMLARQFDDSKIVSISTVMASQQEISREELAAFDASARAWLSSADEAKMSSQKKLMLILRNINTRISGGSSTYKTVIEAWKQAMIGLEDLLGGMPQEVSNGAVLRALSSWHLFPNLIVLVDKIVSVKFEDPLFPEQAVVTVGLQSSDREHDTGIQWSLTLSHLRYYGHPVAVKTDGNDSRVDMKQLHMVMFGSLLRLWSVPAEEVREVAEWFQVLWNALEVTVSKEVIASALPWLRTLVEIAEEILISQGDDWETSRLLVHYGTRRASRFLTEPTDTFRPFFGLGNPYVLATIELNIDYGVQYLRQAAVSFNLKDRDVFIMYSEPLEDDDYLEIATALKHTMPSWKRLEDGSIKGKQVHARWIYSVFSFPSASDPSCSCQGACSDNCPCRNAALFCGKACHSKGERACHARSLAMRLQQLADQGEEVFLIREGPINYVDHVNPKLGYKAYKWLSPPVLYGPATGLYCGATGGAASSISRCHCFENRKQEQGEVIYVRVAGFPEGFGLYAREPDYINNSHFNSPVENSQVEDMWCRGIEKDSMLQHLSGPKVELTRLFQFLGHIAGNDLLSAESRLTKLSTFLKNGRQHPASLSSLYRLRDLVSIPPSFIKSLQAISFANRLYDGMTAASIPLRLVEQPIYENHWIPQETQTQRGVLKQPSHAQAIACILTFESGGVRSDPKQLDLVMAISSRNSIFIAGTLLSDPAKVVKGADIKRVVGNLGKPGITLLVSPQNPLVKSPSRDFRLIMHANYDYQRLDSFSGTSLHLSFTKWTFPLNDGEYGLIDQDIFLAEVVVSVRDSGRWIADIDVVGARPEDYVFNIACQCNNRHESFSKSYISIDSWEELLDPPLAIGIFRAHGNWAARLAAICILKQKKVDGRVFLLDKDTACLACVENHTRVNGGETAFFID
;
A
#
# COMPACT_ATOMS: atom_id res chain seq x y z
N MET A 1 -20.00 60.38 4.73
CA MET A 1 -19.49 61.54 3.95
C MET A 1 -19.04 62.59 4.96
N SER A 2 -17.88 63.24 4.89
CA SER A 2 -16.74 63.16 3.94
C SER A 2 -15.43 63.41 4.74
N GLY A 3 -14.23 63.10 4.26
CA GLY A 3 -13.80 62.46 3.02
C GLY A 3 -12.35 61.95 3.16
N LEU A 4 -11.89 61.07 2.25
CA LEU A 4 -10.53 60.52 2.33
C LEU A 4 -9.44 61.55 1.98
N ASN A 5 -8.26 61.43 2.59
CA ASN A 5 -7.02 61.87 1.94
C ASN A 5 -5.80 61.01 2.34
N LYS A 6 -5.32 60.26 1.34
CA LYS A 6 -3.91 59.87 1.12
C LYS A 6 -3.13 59.22 2.28
N PHE A 7 -3.14 57.89 2.28
CA PHE A 7 -1.92 57.14 2.61
C PHE A 7 -0.81 57.50 1.61
N THR A 8 0.42 57.70 2.09
CA THR A 8 1.64 57.64 1.28
C THR A 8 2.68 56.85 2.06
N SER A 9 3.20 55.78 1.44
CA SER A 9 4.12 54.85 2.07
C SER A 9 5.57 55.32 1.97
N SER A 10 6.22 55.50 3.11
CA SER A 10 7.69 55.55 3.23
C SER A 10 8.15 54.45 4.19
N PHE A 11 8.19 53.22 3.69
CA PHE A 11 8.79 52.08 4.37
C PHE A 11 10.32 52.20 4.30
N VAL A 12 10.99 52.27 5.47
CA VAL A 12 12.36 51.82 5.80
C VAL A 12 12.88 52.61 7.01
N SER A 13 13.43 51.88 8.00
CA SER A 13 14.27 52.40 9.09
C SER A 13 13.68 53.48 10.03
N ALA A 14 12.77 53.07 10.93
CA ALA A 14 12.52 53.79 12.18
C ALA A 14 12.24 52.82 13.34
N THR A 15 13.19 52.69 14.27
CA THR A 15 13.01 51.88 15.49
C THR A 15 12.49 52.72 16.66
N ASN A 16 11.46 52.20 17.33
CA ASN A 16 11.21 52.37 18.78
C ASN A 16 10.59 53.66 19.34
N GLU A 17 10.23 54.70 18.56
CA GLU A 17 9.70 55.96 19.14
C GLU A 17 8.17 56.17 18.99
N ASN A 18 7.53 55.76 17.88
CA ASN A 18 6.14 56.13 17.60
C ASN A 18 5.07 55.49 18.51
N THR A 19 5.38 54.41 19.24
CA THR A 19 4.39 53.70 20.08
C THR A 19 4.00 54.49 21.33
N LEU A 20 4.87 55.38 21.83
CA LEU A 20 4.60 56.17 23.04
C LEU A 20 3.47 57.20 22.87
N ALA A 21 3.12 57.57 21.63
CA ALA A 21 2.09 58.56 21.36
C ALA A 21 0.65 58.06 21.59
N LEU A 22 0.41 56.74 21.55
CA LEU A 22 -0.94 56.16 21.70
C LEU A 22 -1.29 55.70 23.12
N VAL A 23 -0.28 55.57 24.00
CA VAL A 23 -0.46 55.02 25.36
C VAL A 23 -0.92 56.09 26.37
N ASN A 24 -0.94 57.37 26.00
CA ASN A 24 -1.41 58.48 26.84
C ASN A 24 -2.94 58.55 27.04
N PHE A 25 -3.71 57.57 26.56
CA PHE A 25 -5.10 57.40 26.99
C PHE A 25 -5.15 56.71 28.36
N ASN A 26 -5.55 57.47 29.38
CA ASN A 26 -5.63 57.05 30.78
C ASN A 26 -6.81 56.08 31.04
N LEU A 27 -6.78 54.93 30.37
CA LEU A 27 -7.71 53.81 30.54
C LEU A 27 -7.20 52.94 31.69
N ASP A 28 -8.00 52.78 32.76
CA ASP A 28 -7.67 51.87 33.86
C ASP A 28 -7.89 50.41 33.43
N PHE A 29 -6.94 49.88 32.66
CA PHE A 29 -6.94 48.50 32.14
C PHE A 29 -7.04 47.44 33.24
N ALA A 30 -6.75 47.81 34.50
CA ALA A 30 -6.84 46.93 35.67
C ALA A 30 -8.28 46.63 36.13
N LEU A 31 -9.30 47.20 35.47
CA LEU A 31 -10.72 46.87 35.69
C LEU A 31 -11.23 45.74 34.76
N ALA A 32 -10.45 45.32 33.76
CA ALA A 32 -10.85 44.30 32.79
C ALA A 32 -10.57 42.87 33.31
N LYS A 33 -11.57 42.26 33.94
CA LYS A 33 -11.53 40.86 34.40
C LYS A 33 -11.83 39.88 33.27
N PHE A 34 -11.15 38.73 33.31
CA PHE A 34 -11.36 37.60 32.42
C PHE A 34 -11.84 36.38 33.22
N GLU A 35 -12.65 35.54 32.59
CA GLU A 35 -12.98 34.22 33.15
C GLU A 35 -11.72 33.33 33.10
N ALA A 36 -11.34 32.76 34.25
CA ALA A 36 -10.15 31.91 34.33
C ALA A 36 -10.38 30.60 33.55
N PRO A 37 -9.42 30.13 32.73
CA PRO A 37 -9.59 28.89 31.97
C PRO A 37 -9.87 27.69 32.89
N LYS A 38 -10.78 26.81 32.47
CA LYS A 38 -11.30 25.67 33.25
C LYS A 38 -10.20 24.78 33.83
N GLU A 39 -9.06 24.70 33.16
CA GLU A 39 -7.87 23.95 33.57
C GLU A 39 -7.27 24.44 34.90
N PHE A 40 -7.41 25.72 35.23
CA PHE A 40 -6.96 26.32 36.50
C PHE A 40 -8.00 26.21 37.63
N SER A 41 -9.16 25.56 37.41
CA SER A 41 -10.22 25.46 38.44
C SER A 41 -9.77 24.75 39.72
N GLY A 42 -8.85 23.79 39.62
CA GLY A 42 -8.25 23.12 40.79
C GLY A 42 -7.36 24.05 41.63
N LEU A 43 -6.70 25.02 40.99
CA LEU A 43 -6.00 26.11 41.67
C LEU A 43 -6.98 27.05 42.39
N GLY A 44 -7.96 27.61 41.66
CA GLY A 44 -8.90 28.59 42.22
C GLY A 44 -9.79 28.07 43.36
N THR A 45 -9.92 26.75 43.50
CA THR A 45 -10.63 26.08 44.60
C THR A 45 -9.73 25.65 45.77
N SER A 46 -8.40 25.66 45.58
CA SER A 46 -7.41 25.26 46.59
C SER A 46 -6.75 26.45 47.30
N LEU A 47 -6.80 27.65 46.73
CA LEU A 47 -6.31 28.89 47.36
C LEU A 47 -7.18 29.33 48.55
N SER A 48 -6.55 29.97 49.53
CA SER A 48 -7.26 30.65 50.63
C SER A 48 -8.05 31.86 50.13
N THR A 49 -9.11 32.25 50.84
CA THR A 49 -9.94 33.43 50.47
C THR A 49 -9.10 34.71 50.38
N ALA A 50 -8.10 34.89 51.25
CA ALA A 50 -7.21 36.06 51.19
C ALA A 50 -6.32 36.04 49.95
N ARG A 51 -5.72 34.88 49.63
CA ARG A 51 -4.93 34.68 48.39
C ARG A 51 -5.77 34.87 47.14
N ARG A 52 -7.01 34.39 47.15
CA ARG A 52 -7.96 34.50 46.04
C ARG A 52 -8.42 35.95 45.82
N ASN A 53 -8.82 36.67 46.86
CA ASN A 53 -9.21 38.08 46.76
C ASN A 53 -8.05 38.96 46.24
N ASN A 54 -6.80 38.70 46.65
CA ASN A 54 -5.63 39.42 46.13
C ASN A 54 -5.43 39.19 44.61
N ALA A 55 -5.78 38.00 44.12
CA ALA A 55 -5.70 37.63 42.71
C ALA A 55 -6.89 38.09 41.86
N GLU A 56 -8.10 38.19 42.44
CA GLU A 56 -9.32 38.56 41.70
C GLU A 56 -9.62 40.08 41.73
N ASP A 57 -9.14 40.81 42.74
CA ASP A 57 -9.42 42.25 42.95
C ASP A 57 -8.22 43.06 43.52
N GLY A 58 -7.15 42.39 43.96
CA GLY A 58 -6.04 43.03 44.68
C GLY A 58 -4.89 43.55 43.81
N PRO A 59 -3.81 44.04 44.44
CA PRO A 59 -2.64 44.60 43.75
C PRO A 59 -1.99 43.64 42.75
N LEU A 60 -2.00 42.33 43.01
CA LEU A 60 -1.43 41.35 42.07
C LEU A 60 -2.26 41.21 40.78
N HIS A 61 -3.60 41.32 40.86
CA HIS A 61 -4.45 41.41 39.68
C HIS A 61 -4.04 42.62 38.81
N LYS A 62 -4.00 43.81 39.42
CA LYS A 62 -3.67 45.06 38.72
C LYS A 62 -2.27 45.03 38.09
N THR A 63 -1.29 44.49 38.82
CA THR A 63 0.10 44.34 38.37
C THR A 63 0.19 43.43 37.14
N LEU A 64 -0.42 42.24 37.21
CA LEU A 64 -0.40 41.27 36.10
C LEU A 64 -1.21 41.72 34.89
N ARG A 65 -2.30 42.46 35.09
CA ARG A 65 -3.09 43.04 33.99
C ARG A 65 -2.33 44.17 33.28
N LYS A 66 -1.61 45.04 34.01
CA LYS A 66 -0.68 46.04 33.42
C LYS A 66 0.45 45.36 32.63
N LEU A 67 1.14 44.39 33.22
CA LEU A 67 2.23 43.67 32.55
C LEU A 67 1.75 42.86 31.33
N GLY A 68 0.58 42.21 31.42
CA GLY A 68 -0.01 41.49 30.30
C GLY A 68 -0.22 42.39 29.08
N CYS A 69 -0.83 43.55 29.28
CA CYS A 69 -1.05 44.57 28.24
C CYS A 69 0.28 45.04 27.61
N LEU A 70 1.32 45.28 28.43
CA LEU A 70 2.64 45.72 27.97
C LEU A 70 3.31 44.72 27.00
N PHE A 71 3.12 43.42 27.20
CA PHE A 71 3.76 42.37 26.38
C PHE A 71 2.84 41.75 25.32
N GLU A 72 1.53 42.03 25.33
CA GLU A 72 0.52 41.40 24.46
C GLU A 72 0.89 41.42 22.98
N GLN A 73 1.42 42.54 22.46
CA GLN A 73 1.81 42.70 21.05
C GLN A 73 3.04 41.88 20.62
N ILE A 74 3.82 41.32 21.56
CA ILE A 74 5.05 40.58 21.24
C ILE A 74 4.95 39.07 21.49
N LEU A 75 3.84 38.59 22.03
CA LEU A 75 3.66 37.19 22.43
C LEU A 75 3.32 36.27 21.24
N PRO A 76 3.85 35.02 21.23
CA PRO A 76 3.33 33.97 20.37
C PRO A 76 1.96 33.46 20.89
N SER A 77 1.13 32.92 20.01
CA SER A 77 -0.12 32.27 20.41
C SER A 77 0.17 30.84 20.86
N THR A 78 -0.02 30.53 22.15
CA THR A 78 0.29 29.22 22.73
C THR A 78 -0.85 28.66 23.61
N PRO A 79 -1.99 28.26 23.01
CA PRO A 79 -3.15 27.76 23.74
C PRO A 79 -2.90 26.41 24.45
N LYS A 80 -2.21 25.45 23.84
CA LYS A 80 -1.94 24.14 24.47
C LYS A 80 -0.98 24.27 25.64
N LEU A 81 0.04 25.14 25.55
CA LEU A 81 0.95 25.44 26.65
C LEU A 81 0.19 26.01 27.86
N ILE A 82 -0.72 26.95 27.63
CA ILE A 82 -1.58 27.50 28.69
C ILE A 82 -2.48 26.40 29.27
N GLN A 83 -3.03 25.53 28.42
CA GLN A 83 -3.87 24.40 28.84
C GLN A 83 -3.10 23.41 29.73
N ALA A 84 -1.96 22.93 29.26
CA ALA A 84 -1.11 21.98 29.97
C ALA A 84 -0.54 22.55 31.28
N TYR A 85 -0.14 23.83 31.29
CA TYR A 85 0.29 24.50 32.51
C TYR A 85 -0.84 24.63 33.52
N GLY A 86 -2.07 24.95 33.08
CA GLY A 86 -3.25 24.99 33.95
C GLY A 86 -3.55 23.64 34.59
N LEU A 87 -3.59 22.57 33.79
CA LEU A 87 -3.78 21.20 34.28
C LEU A 87 -2.68 20.80 35.29
N ARG A 88 -1.41 21.05 34.96
CA ARG A 88 -0.29 20.78 35.87
C ARG A 88 -0.38 21.58 37.17
N THR A 89 -0.77 22.85 37.08
CA THR A 89 -0.90 23.73 38.25
C THR A 89 -1.97 23.22 39.20
N SER A 90 -3.15 22.86 38.66
CA SER A 90 -4.25 22.27 39.43
C SER A 90 -3.86 20.94 40.08
N GLU A 91 -3.14 20.07 39.35
CA GLU A 91 -2.63 18.80 39.88
C GLU A 91 -1.60 18.99 41.01
N ILE A 92 -0.65 19.92 40.85
CA ILE A 92 0.37 20.22 41.86
C ILE A 92 -0.25 20.72 43.17
N ILE A 93 -1.16 21.69 43.11
CA ILE A 93 -1.75 22.25 44.33
C ILE A 93 -2.76 21.32 45.01
N GLN A 94 -3.37 20.40 44.26
CA GLN A 94 -4.22 19.32 44.78
C GLN A 94 -3.41 18.11 45.31
N SER A 95 -2.10 18.06 45.09
CA SER A 95 -1.25 16.96 45.55
C SER A 95 -1.19 16.92 47.10
N PRO A 96 -1.38 15.74 47.75
CA PRO A 96 -1.42 15.63 49.20
C PRO A 96 -0.17 16.22 49.89
N GLY A 97 -0.40 17.09 50.87
CA GLY A 97 0.66 17.74 51.65
C GLY A 97 1.20 19.05 51.08
N ILE A 98 1.00 19.35 49.78
CA ILE A 98 1.57 20.54 49.13
C ILE A 98 0.79 21.82 49.48
N SER A 99 -0.54 21.75 49.56
CA SER A 99 -1.39 22.87 49.96
C SER A 99 -2.35 22.51 51.10
N PRO A 100 -1.83 22.29 52.33
CA PRO A 100 -2.69 22.10 53.50
C PRO A 100 -3.59 23.32 53.70
N LYS A 101 -4.86 23.07 54.04
CA LYS A 101 -5.78 24.17 54.39
C LYS A 101 -5.41 24.75 55.74
N GLY A 102 -5.44 26.08 55.83
CA GLY A 102 -5.32 26.80 57.10
C GLY A 102 -6.34 26.30 58.13
N SER A 103 -5.93 26.35 59.39
CA SER A 103 -6.78 26.04 60.53
C SER A 103 -6.43 26.94 61.71
N ARG A 104 -7.38 27.13 62.64
CA ARG A 104 -7.26 28.02 63.81
C ARG A 104 -6.00 27.84 64.66
N SER A 105 -5.35 26.67 64.60
CA SER A 105 -4.06 26.41 65.27
C SER A 105 -2.89 27.23 64.71
N HIS A 106 -3.02 27.77 63.50
CA HIS A 106 -2.04 28.65 62.85
C HIS A 106 -2.22 30.14 63.22
N GLY A 107 -3.26 30.47 64.00
CA GLY A 107 -3.55 31.83 64.47
C GLY A 107 -3.62 32.85 63.32
N PRO A 108 -2.94 34.02 63.43
CA PRO A 108 -3.03 35.07 62.41
C PRO A 108 -2.45 34.66 61.04
N PHE A 109 -1.71 33.56 60.96
CA PHE A 109 -1.15 33.05 59.71
C PHE A 109 -2.09 32.09 58.96
N GLU A 110 -3.24 31.71 59.53
CA GLU A 110 -4.26 30.85 58.88
C GLU A 110 -4.57 31.22 57.41
N PRO A 111 -4.68 32.50 57.00
CA PRO A 111 -4.94 32.87 55.60
C PRO A 111 -3.78 32.64 54.62
N PHE A 112 -2.56 32.37 55.12
CA PHE A 112 -1.33 32.22 54.33
C PHE A 112 -0.80 30.78 54.29
N VAL A 113 -1.44 29.86 55.00
CA VAL A 113 -1.12 28.42 54.98
C VAL A 113 -1.43 27.81 53.61
N GLY A 114 -0.61 26.85 53.17
CA GLY A 114 -0.70 26.21 51.87
C GLY A 114 0.18 26.88 50.81
N ALA A 115 0.19 26.32 49.60
CA ALA A 115 1.03 26.77 48.50
C ALA A 115 0.62 28.17 47.99
N ASP A 116 1.60 28.98 47.58
CA ASP A 116 1.32 30.28 46.97
C ASP A 116 1.12 30.16 45.46
N GLY A 117 -0.13 30.08 45.05
CA GLY A 117 -0.51 30.18 43.63
C GLY A 117 -1.20 31.50 43.27
N THR A 118 -1.05 32.55 44.11
CA THR A 118 -1.78 33.81 43.92
C THR A 118 -1.41 34.49 42.60
N SER A 119 -0.13 34.56 42.25
CA SER A 119 0.32 35.10 40.96
C SER A 119 -0.22 34.34 39.75
N ILE A 120 -0.52 33.03 39.87
CA ILE A 120 -1.12 32.25 38.77
C ILE A 120 -2.61 32.54 38.63
N TRP A 121 -3.36 32.56 39.74
CA TRP A 121 -4.80 32.87 39.68
C TRP A 121 -5.05 34.32 39.25
N ALA A 122 -4.16 35.25 39.66
CA ALA A 122 -4.16 36.63 39.20
C ALA A 122 -3.91 36.71 37.69
N ALA A 123 -2.97 35.92 37.17
CA ALA A 123 -2.69 35.85 35.75
C ALA A 123 -3.85 35.22 34.95
N ALA A 124 -4.43 34.12 35.43
CA ALA A 124 -5.57 33.44 34.81
C ALA A 124 -6.80 34.34 34.68
N THR A 125 -7.06 35.18 35.69
CA THR A 125 -8.16 36.17 35.68
C THR A 125 -7.82 37.49 34.97
N SER A 126 -6.55 37.70 34.57
CA SER A 126 -6.08 38.86 33.82
C SER A 126 -5.89 38.60 32.31
N GLY A 127 -6.02 37.35 31.87
CA GLY A 127 -6.00 36.91 30.46
C GLY A 127 -4.70 36.22 29.99
N PRO A 128 -4.68 35.65 28.77
CA PRO A 128 -3.58 34.82 28.27
C PRO A 128 -2.19 35.50 28.26
N ALA A 129 -2.15 36.81 28.01
CA ALA A 129 -0.91 37.58 28.06
C ALA A 129 -0.31 37.65 29.48
N ALA A 130 -1.15 37.77 30.51
CA ALA A 130 -0.70 37.77 31.90
C ALA A 130 -0.22 36.38 32.35
N LEU A 131 -0.86 35.29 31.89
CA LEU A 131 -0.37 33.93 32.08
C LEU A 131 1.03 33.74 31.48
N SER A 132 1.23 34.25 30.27
CA SER A 132 2.54 34.24 29.61
C SER A 132 3.61 35.00 30.40
N VAL A 133 3.26 36.16 30.99
CA VAL A 133 4.14 36.93 31.88
C VAL A 133 4.47 36.18 33.18
N HIS A 134 3.53 35.43 33.75
CA HIS A 134 3.82 34.55 34.88
C HIS A 134 4.82 33.43 34.51
N LEU A 135 4.67 32.84 33.32
CA LEU A 135 5.63 31.85 32.81
C LEU A 135 7.06 32.44 32.67
N LEU A 136 7.19 33.69 32.23
CA LEU A 136 8.46 34.43 32.23
C LEU A 136 9.02 34.63 33.65
N ALA A 137 8.19 35.04 34.61
CA ALA A 137 8.61 35.21 36.00
C ALA A 137 9.18 33.89 36.58
N CYS A 138 8.55 32.76 36.29
CA CYS A 138 9.05 31.43 36.68
C CYS A 138 10.39 31.05 36.00
N MET A 139 10.65 31.49 34.77
CA MET A 139 11.97 31.32 34.13
C MET A 139 13.05 32.18 34.80
N LEU A 140 12.72 33.43 35.12
CA LEU A 140 13.64 34.38 35.75
C LEU A 140 13.97 33.99 37.19
N ALA A 141 12.97 33.59 37.98
CA ALA A 141 13.14 33.14 39.35
C ALA A 141 14.10 31.94 39.47
N ARG A 142 14.11 31.03 38.49
CA ARG A 142 15.10 29.93 38.40
C ARG A 142 16.46 30.32 37.85
N GLN A 143 16.57 31.42 37.11
CA GLN A 143 17.84 31.85 36.51
C GLN A 143 18.68 32.70 37.47
N PHE A 144 18.06 33.34 38.47
CA PHE A 144 18.72 34.22 39.42
C PHE A 144 18.52 33.73 40.86
N ASP A 145 19.55 33.06 41.38
CA ASP A 145 19.75 32.81 42.82
C ASP A 145 19.66 34.12 43.62
N ASP A 146 19.28 34.00 44.89
CA ASP A 146 18.90 35.14 45.72
C ASP A 146 20.00 36.21 45.89
N SER A 147 19.56 37.44 46.20
CA SER A 147 20.34 38.67 46.48
C SER A 147 20.84 39.53 45.31
N LYS A 148 20.65 39.18 44.03
CA LYS A 148 21.03 40.05 42.87
C LYS A 148 19.86 40.82 42.22
N ILE A 149 19.08 41.53 43.05
CA ILE A 149 17.85 42.25 42.66
C ILE A 149 18.14 43.64 42.02
N VAL A 150 18.91 43.69 40.92
CA VAL A 150 19.37 44.96 40.29
C VAL A 150 19.44 44.90 38.75
N SER A 151 18.40 44.43 38.04
CA SER A 151 18.34 44.58 36.57
C SER A 151 16.92 44.56 35.99
N ILE A 152 16.25 43.40 35.97
CA ILE A 152 15.03 43.23 35.15
C ILE A 152 13.79 43.93 35.74
N SER A 153 13.64 43.99 37.06
CA SER A 153 12.59 44.79 37.70
C SER A 153 12.75 46.28 37.41
N THR A 154 13.98 46.78 37.25
CA THR A 154 14.25 48.15 36.79
C THR A 154 13.82 48.38 35.35
N VAL A 155 14.00 47.39 34.46
CA VAL A 155 13.53 47.47 33.06
C VAL A 155 12.00 47.41 33.00
N MET A 156 11.34 46.52 33.75
CA MET A 156 9.87 46.45 33.81
C MET A 156 9.25 47.73 34.38
N ALA A 157 9.81 48.30 35.45
CA ALA A 157 9.36 49.57 36.02
C ALA A 157 9.66 50.80 35.13
N SER A 158 10.58 50.70 34.16
CA SER A 158 10.92 51.84 33.28
C SER A 158 9.90 52.14 32.18
N GLN A 159 8.87 51.30 32.00
CA GLN A 159 7.92 51.41 30.88
C GLN A 159 6.45 51.67 31.30
N GLN A 160 6.11 51.55 32.59
CA GLN A 160 4.77 51.76 33.14
C GLN A 160 4.84 52.20 34.61
N GLU A 161 3.77 52.82 35.11
CA GLU A 161 3.58 53.02 36.56
C GLU A 161 3.32 51.67 37.27
N ILE A 162 4.40 50.96 37.62
CA ILE A 162 4.38 49.79 38.50
C ILE A 162 5.50 49.98 39.53
N SER A 163 5.16 49.89 40.81
CA SER A 163 6.12 50.08 41.90
C SER A 163 7.11 48.91 42.00
N ARG A 164 8.26 49.15 42.64
CA ARG A 164 9.26 48.10 42.90
C ARG A 164 8.69 47.05 43.86
N GLU A 165 7.80 47.49 44.74
CA GLU A 165 7.13 46.72 45.79
C GLU A 165 6.08 45.78 45.18
N GLU A 166 5.29 46.24 44.20
CA GLU A 166 4.38 45.40 43.41
C GLU A 166 5.13 44.31 42.63
N LEU A 167 6.24 44.68 41.95
CA LEU A 167 7.09 43.72 41.24
C LEU A 167 7.77 42.72 42.19
N ALA A 168 8.17 43.15 43.39
CA ALA A 168 8.74 42.27 44.40
C ALA A 168 7.71 41.29 44.98
N ALA A 169 6.47 41.72 45.20
CA ALA A 169 5.38 40.84 45.63
C ALA A 169 5.02 39.79 44.56
N PHE A 170 5.11 40.16 43.28
CA PHE A 170 4.92 39.25 42.15
C PHE A 170 6.04 38.20 42.04
N ASP A 171 7.31 38.61 42.09
CA ASP A 171 8.47 37.69 42.08
C ASP A 171 8.46 36.76 43.30
N ALA A 172 8.09 37.26 44.49
CA ALA A 172 7.97 36.45 45.70
C ALA A 172 6.89 35.36 45.59
N SER A 173 5.71 35.68 45.04
CA SER A 173 4.67 34.66 44.78
C SER A 173 5.13 33.64 43.74
N ALA A 174 5.83 34.06 42.68
CA ALA A 174 6.39 33.13 41.69
C ALA A 174 7.47 32.21 42.30
N ARG A 175 8.38 32.73 43.13
CA ARG A 175 9.39 31.92 43.86
C ARG A 175 8.73 30.92 44.83
N ALA A 176 7.71 31.35 45.58
CA ALA A 176 6.98 30.50 46.51
C ALA A 176 6.19 29.38 45.79
N TRP A 177 5.61 29.67 44.61
CA TRP A 177 5.03 28.65 43.73
C TRP A 177 6.06 27.61 43.31
N LEU A 178 7.20 28.05 42.76
CA LEU A 178 8.24 27.14 42.27
C LEU A 178 8.75 26.17 43.35
N SER A 179 8.88 26.64 44.60
CA SER A 179 9.26 25.78 45.73
C SER A 179 8.20 24.70 46.02
N SER A 180 6.92 25.07 46.01
CA SER A 180 5.80 24.12 46.23
C SER A 180 5.72 23.08 45.11
N ALA A 181 5.94 23.53 43.86
CA ALA A 181 5.93 22.70 42.68
C ALA A 181 7.16 21.77 42.56
N ASP A 182 8.33 22.21 43.05
CA ASP A 182 9.54 21.38 43.15
C ASP A 182 9.41 20.26 44.18
N GLU A 183 8.69 20.49 45.27
CA GLU A 183 8.33 19.44 46.23
C GLU A 183 7.34 18.45 45.61
N ALA A 184 6.27 18.94 44.99
CA ALA A 184 5.24 18.12 44.34
C ALA A 184 5.77 17.22 43.21
N LYS A 185 6.77 17.69 42.44
CA LYS A 185 7.35 16.98 41.30
C LYS A 185 8.81 16.58 41.50
N MET A 186 9.23 16.40 42.76
CA MET A 186 10.63 16.23 43.17
C MET A 186 11.40 15.13 42.42
N SER A 187 10.77 14.01 42.05
CA SER A 187 11.42 12.91 41.32
C SER A 187 11.78 13.31 39.88
N SER A 188 10.80 13.74 39.08
CA SER A 188 10.99 14.24 37.72
C SER A 188 11.89 15.47 37.70
N GLN A 189 11.73 16.39 38.66
CA GLN A 189 12.55 17.59 38.74
C GLN A 189 14.02 17.26 39.04
N LYS A 190 14.31 16.38 40.00
CA LYS A 190 15.70 15.92 40.24
C LYS A 190 16.30 15.23 39.02
N LYS A 191 15.50 14.41 38.31
CA LYS A 191 15.90 13.72 37.07
C LYS A 191 16.27 14.72 35.96
N LEU A 192 15.44 15.74 35.73
CA LEU A 192 15.71 16.81 34.76
C LEU A 192 16.92 17.66 35.16
N MET A 193 17.06 18.01 36.44
CA MET A 193 18.17 18.83 36.94
C MET A 193 19.52 18.09 36.90
N LEU A 194 19.55 16.75 37.00
CA LEU A 194 20.76 15.96 36.76
C LEU A 194 21.20 16.02 35.30
N ILE A 195 20.25 15.94 34.35
CA ILE A 195 20.53 16.06 32.91
C ILE A 195 21.04 17.47 32.58
N LEU A 196 20.37 18.50 33.08
CA LEU A 196 20.78 19.90 32.94
C LEU A 196 22.21 20.20 33.41
N ARG A 197 22.70 19.51 34.46
CA ARG A 197 24.07 19.67 34.96
C ARG A 197 25.13 19.02 34.06
N ASN A 198 24.74 18.02 33.28
CA ASN A 198 25.67 17.24 32.43
C ASN A 198 25.73 17.75 30.99
N ILE A 199 24.76 18.55 30.53
CA ILE A 199 24.74 19.11 29.17
C ILE A 199 25.35 20.51 29.17
N ASN A 200 26.45 20.68 28.44
CA ASN A 200 27.22 21.93 28.36
C ASN A 200 26.55 22.98 27.44
N THR A 201 25.32 23.39 27.77
CA THR A 201 24.53 24.34 26.97
C THR A 201 25.09 25.77 27.06
N ARG A 202 25.51 26.33 25.93
CA ARG A 202 25.85 27.76 25.84
C ARG A 202 24.57 28.59 25.98
N ILE A 203 24.58 29.60 26.83
CA ILE A 203 23.55 30.65 26.84
C ILE A 203 23.96 31.67 25.78
N SER A 204 23.11 31.92 24.78
CA SER A 204 23.42 32.81 23.66
C SER A 204 23.80 34.22 24.13
N GLY A 205 25.00 34.69 23.77
CA GLY A 205 25.48 36.04 24.09
C GLY A 205 24.85 37.10 23.19
N GLY A 206 23.65 37.56 23.52
CA GLY A 206 23.01 38.68 22.83
C GLY A 206 23.58 40.04 23.24
N SER A 207 23.39 41.05 22.39
CA SER A 207 23.90 42.43 22.61
C SER A 207 23.25 43.18 23.78
N SER A 208 22.20 42.63 24.40
CA SER A 208 21.66 43.10 25.68
C SER A 208 20.94 41.98 26.44
N THR A 209 20.92 42.07 27.77
CA THR A 209 20.23 41.12 28.65
C THR A 209 18.73 41.02 28.32
N TYR A 210 18.07 42.15 28.08
CA TYR A 210 16.65 42.21 27.75
C TYR A 210 16.32 41.46 26.45
N LYS A 211 17.04 41.74 25.35
CA LYS A 211 16.81 41.06 24.06
C LYS A 211 17.02 39.54 24.20
N THR A 212 18.06 39.14 24.93
CA THR A 212 18.39 37.74 25.18
C THR A 212 17.29 37.01 25.97
N VAL A 213 16.74 37.65 27.01
CA VAL A 213 15.66 37.08 27.84
C VAL A 213 14.33 37.00 27.09
N ILE A 214 13.95 38.06 26.37
CA ILE A 214 12.69 38.07 25.60
C ILE A 214 12.72 37.00 24.50
N GLU A 215 13.82 36.87 23.76
CA GLU A 215 13.93 35.83 22.72
C GLU A 215 13.93 34.43 23.34
N ALA A 216 14.69 34.21 24.43
CA ALA A 216 14.71 32.94 25.16
C ALA A 216 13.32 32.49 25.65
N TRP A 217 12.49 33.45 26.10
CA TRP A 217 11.12 33.21 26.55
C TRP A 217 10.17 32.90 25.38
N LYS A 218 10.20 33.70 24.30
CA LYS A 218 9.38 33.44 23.10
C LYS A 218 9.67 32.08 22.49
N GLN A 219 10.95 31.75 22.32
CA GLN A 219 11.39 30.45 21.79
C GLN A 219 10.87 29.32 22.68
N ALA A 220 11.07 29.41 24.00
CA ALA A 220 10.58 28.41 24.95
C ALA A 220 9.05 28.22 24.90
N MET A 221 8.28 29.30 24.73
CA MET A 221 6.82 29.22 24.56
C MET A 221 6.44 28.49 23.26
N ILE A 222 7.03 28.87 22.12
CA ILE A 222 6.69 28.30 20.80
C ILE A 222 6.99 26.79 20.76
N GLY A 223 8.21 26.38 21.10
CA GLY A 223 8.57 24.96 21.01
C GLY A 223 7.80 24.06 21.97
N LEU A 224 7.32 24.58 23.11
CA LEU A 224 6.46 23.82 24.00
C LEU A 224 5.01 23.73 23.51
N GLU A 225 4.48 24.76 22.84
CA GLU A 225 3.20 24.68 22.13
C GLU A 225 3.25 23.62 21.01
N ASP A 226 4.32 23.61 20.22
CA ASP A 226 4.53 22.63 19.15
C ASP A 226 4.72 21.21 19.72
N LEU A 227 5.51 21.06 20.79
CA LEU A 227 5.77 19.78 21.47
C LEU A 227 4.49 19.18 22.09
N LEU A 228 3.65 20.01 22.70
CA LEU A 228 2.30 19.61 23.14
C LEU A 228 1.37 19.32 21.95
N GLY A 229 1.66 19.88 20.77
CA GLY A 229 1.08 19.46 19.49
C GLY A 229 1.61 18.14 18.92
N GLY A 230 2.53 17.46 19.61
CA GLY A 230 3.13 16.20 19.17
C GLY A 230 4.28 16.36 18.17
N MET A 231 4.86 17.55 18.04
CA MET A 231 6.04 17.83 17.22
C MET A 231 7.33 17.55 18.00
N PRO A 232 8.23 16.66 17.53
CA PRO A 232 9.58 16.54 18.09
C PRO A 232 10.35 17.87 18.01
N GLN A 233 11.17 18.18 19.00
CA GLN A 233 11.89 19.46 19.10
C GLN A 233 13.39 19.29 19.37
N GLU A 234 14.20 20.12 18.73
CA GLU A 234 15.62 20.29 19.05
C GLU A 234 15.82 21.49 19.96
N VAL A 235 16.55 21.28 21.07
CA VAL A 235 16.89 22.33 22.02
C VAL A 235 18.40 22.53 22.04
N SER A 236 18.85 23.48 21.20
CA SER A 236 20.23 23.98 21.21
C SER A 236 20.50 24.95 22.38
N ASN A 237 19.48 25.68 22.82
CA ASN A 237 19.58 26.72 23.85
C ASN A 237 19.00 26.25 25.20
N GLY A 238 19.83 26.25 26.25
CA GLY A 238 19.45 25.85 27.61
C GLY A 238 18.31 26.67 28.25
N ALA A 239 17.86 27.76 27.63
CA ALA A 239 16.66 28.49 28.03
C ALA A 239 15.39 27.62 28.07
N VAL A 240 15.24 26.71 27.12
CA VAL A 240 14.03 25.88 26.98
C VAL A 240 14.03 24.76 28.01
N LEU A 241 15.20 24.18 28.28
CA LEU A 241 15.39 23.21 29.37
C LEU A 241 15.12 23.86 30.74
N ARG A 242 15.48 25.14 30.90
CA ARG A 242 15.05 25.95 32.06
C ARG A 242 13.54 26.12 32.09
N ALA A 243 12.88 26.45 30.97
CA ALA A 243 11.42 26.53 30.91
C ALA A 243 10.71 25.22 31.32
N LEU A 244 11.18 24.06 30.85
CA LEU A 244 10.69 22.74 31.31
C LEU A 244 10.73 22.63 32.84
N SER A 245 11.87 22.97 33.46
CA SER A 245 12.03 22.96 34.91
C SER A 245 11.20 24.03 35.63
N SER A 246 10.95 25.19 35.00
CA SER A 246 10.18 26.32 35.55
C SER A 246 8.67 26.12 35.46
N TRP A 247 8.18 25.35 34.50
CA TRP A 247 6.76 25.14 34.26
C TRP A 247 6.30 23.72 34.63
N HIS A 248 7.23 22.89 35.14
CA HIS A 248 7.04 21.52 35.61
C HIS A 248 6.41 20.59 34.55
N LEU A 249 6.82 20.79 33.30
CA LEU A 249 6.46 19.97 32.15
C LEU A 249 7.65 19.05 31.82
N PHE A 250 7.41 17.74 31.71
CA PHE A 250 8.46 16.72 31.69
C PHE A 250 8.32 15.81 30.45
N PRO A 251 8.59 16.30 29.24
CA PRO A 251 8.58 15.49 28.02
C PRO A 251 9.71 14.45 28.02
N ASN A 252 9.57 13.43 27.18
CA ASN A 252 10.64 12.45 26.96
C ASN A 252 11.84 13.12 26.27
N LEU A 253 13.07 12.79 26.66
CA LEU A 253 14.30 13.42 26.13
C LEU A 253 15.19 12.41 25.39
N ILE A 254 15.89 12.86 24.36
CA ILE A 254 17.09 12.21 23.80
C ILE A 254 18.29 13.11 24.12
N VAL A 255 19.26 12.58 24.87
CA VAL A 255 20.45 13.31 25.33
C VAL A 255 21.67 12.85 24.54
N LEU A 256 22.40 13.81 23.98
CA LEU A 256 23.54 13.61 23.08
C LEU A 256 24.79 14.26 23.69
N VAL A 257 25.54 13.50 24.47
CA VAL A 257 26.85 13.91 25.02
C VAL A 257 27.87 12.81 24.65
N ASP A 258 28.51 12.13 25.61
CA ASP A 258 29.51 11.09 25.31
C ASP A 258 28.88 9.83 24.67
N LYS A 259 27.62 9.55 25.02
CA LYS A 259 26.78 8.52 24.41
C LYS A 259 25.35 9.03 24.26
N ILE A 260 24.58 8.37 23.41
CA ILE A 260 23.17 8.69 23.19
C ILE A 260 22.32 8.02 24.27
N VAL A 261 21.51 8.79 24.99
CA VAL A 261 20.68 8.31 26.10
C VAL A 261 19.24 8.77 25.91
N SER A 262 18.33 7.81 25.74
CA SER A 262 16.88 8.06 25.80
C SER A 262 16.42 8.12 27.25
N VAL A 263 15.76 9.20 27.65
CA VAL A 263 15.22 9.41 29.00
C VAL A 263 13.71 9.55 28.93
N LYS A 264 12.99 8.49 29.29
CA LYS A 264 11.54 8.53 29.48
C LYS A 264 11.16 9.27 30.76
N PHE A 265 10.18 10.15 30.68
CA PHE A 265 9.55 10.84 31.80
C PHE A 265 8.07 10.47 31.97
N GLU A 266 7.42 10.00 30.90
CA GLU A 266 6.06 9.42 30.94
C GLU A 266 5.01 10.40 31.52
N ASP A 267 5.18 11.68 31.20
CA ASP A 267 4.27 12.77 31.56
C ASP A 267 3.00 12.75 30.68
N PRO A 268 1.81 12.49 31.24
CA PRO A 268 0.57 12.32 30.47
C PRO A 268 0.04 13.60 29.82
N LEU A 269 0.68 14.75 30.07
CA LEU A 269 0.39 16.00 29.35
C LEU A 269 1.00 16.04 27.94
N PHE A 270 1.92 15.12 27.63
CA PHE A 270 2.55 14.97 26.32
C PHE A 270 2.11 13.69 25.62
N PRO A 271 1.83 13.70 24.30
CA PRO A 271 1.65 12.48 23.53
C PRO A 271 3.00 11.73 23.39
N GLU A 272 3.00 10.40 23.28
CA GLU A 272 4.23 9.59 23.36
C GLU A 272 5.34 10.00 22.38
N GLN A 273 4.96 10.47 21.18
CA GLN A 273 5.89 10.93 20.14
C GLN A 273 6.51 12.32 20.39
N ALA A 274 6.06 13.06 21.42
CA ALA A 274 6.64 14.35 21.81
C ALA A 274 7.97 14.15 22.55
N VAL A 275 9.04 14.08 21.77
CA VAL A 275 10.42 13.87 22.24
C VAL A 275 11.26 15.13 21.99
N VAL A 276 12.07 15.52 22.97
CA VAL A 276 13.00 16.65 22.86
C VAL A 276 14.44 16.15 22.75
N THR A 277 15.15 16.56 21.70
CA THR A 277 16.56 16.23 21.45
C THR A 277 17.45 17.34 22.01
N VAL A 278 18.47 16.96 22.79
CA VAL A 278 19.28 17.89 23.58
C VAL A 278 20.76 17.51 23.53
N GLY A 279 21.66 18.49 23.43
CA GLY A 279 23.12 18.29 23.39
C GLY A 279 23.74 18.47 22.00
N LEU A 280 22.92 18.71 20.97
CA LEU A 280 23.39 19.11 19.65
C LEU A 280 24.11 20.46 19.73
N GLN A 281 25.31 20.52 19.16
CA GLN A 281 26.06 21.75 19.05
C GLN A 281 25.51 22.56 17.87
N SER A 282 25.15 23.83 18.11
CA SER A 282 24.78 24.77 17.04
C SER A 282 25.89 24.79 15.98
N SER A 283 25.50 24.76 14.70
CA SER A 283 26.48 24.85 13.62
C SER A 283 26.94 26.30 13.44
N ASP A 284 28.12 26.54 12.88
CA ASP A 284 28.62 27.91 12.64
C ASP A 284 27.85 28.69 11.55
N ARG A 285 26.64 28.22 11.17
CA ARG A 285 25.64 29.00 10.42
C ARG A 285 25.16 30.13 11.34
N GLU A 286 25.44 31.38 10.99
CA GLU A 286 25.33 32.58 11.85
C GLU A 286 23.92 32.90 12.44
N HIS A 287 22.92 32.05 12.22
CA HIS A 287 21.54 32.20 12.67
C HIS A 287 20.97 30.96 13.42
N ASP A 288 21.77 29.92 13.70
CA ASP A 288 21.34 28.64 14.32
C ASP A 288 21.15 28.71 15.86
N THR A 289 20.55 29.79 16.39
CA THR A 289 20.30 29.95 17.84
C THR A 289 18.81 29.94 18.18
N GLY A 290 18.29 28.83 18.72
CA GLY A 290 16.89 28.75 19.14
C GLY A 290 16.38 27.34 19.40
N ILE A 291 15.07 27.18 19.28
CA ILE A 291 14.45 25.87 19.04
C ILE A 291 14.40 25.64 17.53
N GLN A 292 14.63 24.41 17.11
CA GLN A 292 14.41 23.98 15.73
C GLN A 292 13.62 22.68 15.74
N TRP A 293 12.88 22.39 14.67
CA TRP A 293 12.35 21.04 14.49
C TRP A 293 13.48 20.13 14.00
N SER A 294 13.71 19.01 14.69
CA SER A 294 14.50 17.91 14.13
C SER A 294 14.04 16.54 14.63
N LEU A 295 14.30 15.52 13.81
CA LEU A 295 13.91 14.13 14.05
C LEU A 295 15.15 13.23 14.03
N THR A 296 15.45 12.61 15.16
CA THR A 296 16.61 11.71 15.29
C THR A 296 16.30 10.37 14.59
N LEU A 297 16.58 10.28 13.28
CA LEU A 297 16.33 9.10 12.45
C LEU A 297 16.97 7.82 13.03
N SER A 298 18.18 7.96 13.58
CA SER A 298 18.88 6.85 14.26
C SER A 298 18.09 6.23 15.43
N HIS A 299 17.14 6.98 15.99
CA HIS A 299 16.35 6.63 17.16
C HIS A 299 14.86 6.43 16.86
N LEU A 300 14.45 6.37 15.58
CA LEU A 300 13.05 6.19 15.18
C LEU A 300 12.40 4.86 15.62
N ARG A 301 13.18 3.91 16.15
CA ARG A 301 12.68 2.69 16.81
C ARG A 301 12.20 2.90 18.26
N TYR A 302 12.41 4.09 18.83
CA TYR A 302 12.06 4.44 20.22
C TYR A 302 10.93 5.46 20.34
N TYR A 303 10.51 6.08 19.24
CA TYR A 303 9.24 6.81 19.16
C TYR A 303 8.09 5.78 19.23
N GLY A 304 6.95 6.19 19.77
CA GLY A 304 5.86 5.27 20.15
C GLY A 304 5.34 4.37 19.02
N HIS A 305 4.69 3.26 19.39
CA HIS A 305 3.97 2.44 18.42
C HIS A 305 2.88 3.28 17.72
N PRO A 306 2.49 3.00 16.47
CA PRO A 306 1.54 3.84 15.73
C PRO A 306 0.18 4.02 16.42
N VAL A 307 0.04 5.10 17.19
CA VAL A 307 -1.21 5.45 17.89
C VAL A 307 -2.29 5.77 16.86
N ALA A 308 -3.43 5.09 16.97
CA ALA A 308 -4.60 5.35 16.14
C ALA A 308 -5.27 6.67 16.55
N VAL A 309 -4.76 7.79 16.01
CA VAL A 309 -5.37 9.11 16.15
C VAL A 309 -6.72 9.11 15.42
N LYS A 310 -7.81 8.95 16.16
CA LYS A 310 -9.14 9.34 15.68
C LYS A 310 -9.13 10.84 15.49
N THR A 311 -9.20 11.30 14.24
CA THR A 311 -9.42 12.70 13.92
C THR A 311 -10.90 13.01 14.09
N ASP A 312 -11.25 13.82 15.09
CA ASP A 312 -12.63 14.26 15.30
C ASP A 312 -13.17 14.95 14.03
N GLY A 313 -14.28 14.43 13.50
CA GLY A 313 -15.13 15.14 12.54
C GLY A 313 -14.88 14.93 11.04
N ASN A 314 -14.28 13.81 10.58
CA ASN A 314 -14.25 13.53 9.13
C ASN A 314 -14.16 12.05 8.74
N ASP A 315 -15.33 11.39 8.60
CA ASP A 315 -15.50 9.97 8.20
C ASP A 315 -15.22 9.71 6.69
N SER A 316 -14.35 10.52 6.07
CA SER A 316 -14.02 10.45 4.63
C SER A 316 -12.73 9.69 4.31
N ARG A 317 -12.09 9.07 5.32
CA ARG A 317 -10.90 8.21 5.15
C ARG A 317 -11.15 6.80 5.67
N VAL A 318 -10.46 5.85 5.04
CA VAL A 318 -10.55 4.40 5.25
C VAL A 318 -9.16 3.79 5.35
N ASP A 319 -9.01 2.65 6.03
CA ASP A 319 -7.79 1.84 5.91
C ASP A 319 -7.74 1.03 4.58
N MET A 320 -6.70 0.21 4.38
CA MET A 320 -6.54 -0.55 3.14
C MET A 320 -7.58 -1.68 2.98
N LYS A 321 -8.05 -2.30 4.07
CA LYS A 321 -9.13 -3.31 4.03
C LYS A 321 -10.48 -2.66 3.71
N GLN A 322 -10.74 -1.51 4.32
CA GLN A 322 -11.94 -0.74 4.05
C GLN A 322 -11.95 -0.18 2.62
N LEU A 323 -10.80 0.27 2.08
CA LEU A 323 -10.66 0.60 0.65
C LEU A 323 -10.93 -0.63 -0.23
N HIS A 324 -10.47 -1.81 0.18
CA HIS A 324 -10.78 -3.06 -0.53
C HIS A 324 -12.27 -3.41 -0.54
N MET A 325 -13.03 -3.15 0.53
CA MET A 325 -14.50 -3.29 0.51
C MET A 325 -15.16 -2.34 -0.51
N VAL A 326 -14.64 -1.11 -0.62
CA VAL A 326 -15.09 -0.13 -1.64
C VAL A 326 -14.73 -0.60 -3.05
N MET A 327 -13.54 -1.19 -3.25
CA MET A 327 -13.13 -1.85 -4.50
C MET A 327 -14.03 -3.05 -4.85
N PHE A 328 -14.40 -3.87 -3.87
CA PHE A 328 -15.37 -4.97 -4.06
C PHE A 328 -16.72 -4.42 -4.54
N GLY A 329 -17.19 -3.32 -3.96
CA GLY A 329 -18.35 -2.58 -4.45
C GLY A 329 -18.22 -2.06 -5.90
N SER A 330 -17.02 -1.63 -6.32
CA SER A 330 -16.75 -1.30 -7.73
C SER A 330 -16.94 -2.52 -8.64
N LEU A 331 -16.36 -3.67 -8.26
CA LEU A 331 -16.48 -4.93 -9.00
C LEU A 331 -17.93 -5.42 -9.11
N LEU A 332 -18.68 -5.43 -8.00
CA LEU A 332 -20.09 -5.80 -7.98
C LEU A 332 -20.94 -4.89 -8.89
N ARG A 333 -20.60 -3.59 -8.98
CA ARG A 333 -21.27 -2.65 -9.90
C ARG A 333 -20.98 -2.97 -11.36
N LEU A 334 -19.74 -3.37 -11.71
CA LEU A 334 -19.42 -3.83 -13.06
C LEU A 334 -20.16 -5.13 -13.41
N TRP A 335 -20.33 -6.03 -12.44
CA TRP A 335 -21.10 -7.27 -12.59
C TRP A 335 -22.63 -7.07 -12.49
N SER A 336 -23.11 -5.83 -12.27
CA SER A 336 -24.53 -5.50 -12.06
C SER A 336 -25.22 -6.30 -10.95
N VAL A 337 -24.47 -6.70 -9.91
CA VAL A 337 -24.97 -7.49 -8.78
C VAL A 337 -25.88 -6.64 -7.89
N PRO A 338 -27.11 -7.10 -7.56
CA PRO A 338 -27.97 -6.48 -6.56
C PRO A 338 -27.31 -6.45 -5.17
N ALA A 339 -27.54 -5.37 -4.42
CA ALA A 339 -26.89 -5.17 -3.12
C ALA A 339 -27.36 -6.15 -2.01
N GLU A 340 -28.43 -6.90 -2.24
CA GLU A 340 -28.89 -7.97 -1.36
C GLU A 340 -28.01 -9.23 -1.49
N GLU A 341 -27.37 -9.43 -2.66
CA GLU A 341 -26.61 -10.65 -3.02
C GLU A 341 -25.09 -10.55 -2.71
N VAL A 342 -24.70 -9.58 -1.90
CA VAL A 342 -23.29 -9.28 -1.59
C VAL A 342 -22.61 -10.44 -0.86
N ARG A 343 -23.36 -11.21 -0.05
CA ARG A 343 -22.82 -12.35 0.71
C ARG A 343 -22.70 -13.59 -0.17
N GLU A 344 -23.65 -13.83 -1.05
CA GLU A 344 -23.70 -14.94 -2.00
C GLU A 344 -22.54 -14.85 -3.01
N VAL A 345 -22.18 -13.64 -3.45
CA VAL A 345 -20.98 -13.44 -4.27
C VAL A 345 -19.68 -13.58 -3.45
N ALA A 346 -19.68 -13.24 -2.16
CA ALA A 346 -18.55 -13.53 -1.27
C ALA A 346 -18.38 -15.05 -1.05
N GLU A 347 -19.46 -15.80 -0.86
CA GLU A 347 -19.43 -17.28 -0.79
C GLU A 347 -18.92 -17.88 -2.10
N TRP A 348 -19.30 -17.33 -3.26
CA TRP A 348 -18.76 -17.74 -4.55
C TRP A 348 -17.23 -17.57 -4.65
N PHE A 349 -16.66 -16.48 -4.12
CA PHE A 349 -15.20 -16.32 -4.05
C PHE A 349 -14.55 -17.37 -3.14
N GLN A 350 -15.17 -17.73 -2.02
CA GLN A 350 -14.68 -18.79 -1.13
C GLN A 350 -14.74 -20.17 -1.81
N VAL A 351 -15.85 -20.51 -2.47
CA VAL A 351 -15.99 -21.76 -3.25
C VAL A 351 -14.94 -21.84 -4.35
N LEU A 352 -14.74 -20.76 -5.11
CA LEU A 352 -13.72 -20.69 -6.17
C LEU A 352 -12.30 -20.90 -5.62
N TRP A 353 -11.97 -20.28 -4.49
CA TRP A 353 -10.65 -20.44 -3.87
C TRP A 353 -10.41 -21.84 -3.32
N ASN A 354 -11.39 -22.40 -2.61
CA ASN A 354 -11.33 -23.75 -2.05
C ASN A 354 -11.21 -24.82 -3.15
N ALA A 355 -11.88 -24.62 -4.29
CA ALA A 355 -11.74 -25.49 -5.46
C ALA A 355 -10.31 -25.49 -6.02
N LEU A 356 -9.58 -24.37 -5.99
CA LEU A 356 -8.17 -24.32 -6.38
C LEU A 356 -7.26 -25.05 -5.38
N GLU A 357 -7.51 -24.87 -4.07
CA GLU A 357 -6.69 -25.50 -2.99
C GLU A 357 -6.67 -27.03 -3.04
N VAL A 358 -7.67 -27.67 -3.64
CA VAL A 358 -7.72 -29.12 -3.88
C VAL A 358 -6.58 -29.63 -4.79
N THR A 359 -6.03 -28.79 -5.67
CA THR A 359 -4.98 -29.21 -6.63
C THR A 359 -3.65 -28.46 -6.51
N VAL A 360 -3.64 -27.27 -5.91
CA VAL A 360 -2.45 -26.40 -5.80
C VAL A 360 -2.38 -25.86 -4.38
N SER A 361 -1.20 -25.83 -3.74
CA SER A 361 -1.13 -25.36 -2.35
C SER A 361 -1.39 -23.85 -2.24
N LYS A 362 -1.97 -23.43 -1.11
CA LYS A 362 -2.42 -22.05 -0.84
C LYS A 362 -1.34 -21.00 -1.12
N GLU A 363 -0.08 -21.31 -0.85
CA GLU A 363 1.07 -20.43 -1.09
C GLU A 363 1.36 -20.24 -2.59
N VAL A 364 1.20 -21.30 -3.39
CA VAL A 364 1.40 -21.27 -4.84
C VAL A 364 0.25 -20.53 -5.51
N ILE A 365 -1.00 -20.75 -5.08
CA ILE A 365 -2.15 -19.96 -5.56
C ILE A 365 -1.97 -18.49 -5.19
N ALA A 366 -1.64 -18.18 -3.94
CA ALA A 366 -1.38 -16.82 -3.47
C ALA A 366 -0.24 -16.12 -4.25
N SER A 367 0.78 -16.86 -4.67
CA SER A 367 1.90 -16.31 -5.46
C SER A 367 1.57 -16.17 -6.95
N ALA A 368 0.63 -16.95 -7.50
CA ALA A 368 0.26 -16.95 -8.92
C ALA A 368 -0.95 -16.05 -9.23
N LEU A 369 -1.89 -15.93 -8.29
CA LEU A 369 -3.13 -15.17 -8.38
C LEU A 369 -3.28 -14.21 -7.17
N PRO A 370 -2.30 -13.31 -6.90
CA PRO A 370 -2.34 -12.42 -5.74
C PRO A 370 -3.55 -11.47 -5.74
N TRP A 371 -4.06 -11.13 -6.93
CA TRP A 371 -5.29 -10.33 -7.09
C TRP A 371 -6.54 -11.07 -6.60
N LEU A 372 -6.64 -12.37 -6.88
CA LEU A 372 -7.76 -13.22 -6.47
C LEU A 372 -7.71 -13.45 -4.96
N ARG A 373 -6.51 -13.66 -4.41
CA ARG A 373 -6.30 -13.74 -2.96
C ARG A 373 -6.89 -12.53 -2.25
N THR A 374 -6.60 -11.31 -2.70
CA THR A 374 -7.16 -10.09 -2.11
C THR A 374 -8.70 -10.08 -2.20
N LEU A 375 -9.31 -10.50 -3.31
CA LEU A 375 -10.78 -10.60 -3.41
C LEU A 375 -11.38 -11.62 -2.44
N VAL A 376 -10.69 -12.74 -2.22
CA VAL A 376 -11.10 -13.81 -1.29
C VAL A 376 -10.96 -13.39 0.17
N GLU A 377 -9.89 -12.68 0.53
CA GLU A 377 -9.69 -12.14 1.89
C GLU A 377 -10.77 -11.12 2.26
N ILE A 378 -11.24 -10.29 1.31
CA ILE A 378 -12.39 -9.39 1.51
C ILE A 378 -13.69 -10.17 1.67
N ALA A 379 -13.89 -11.20 0.84
CA ALA A 379 -15.06 -12.05 0.90
C ALA A 379 -15.15 -12.79 2.26
N GLU A 380 -14.03 -13.25 2.79
CA GLU A 380 -13.93 -13.83 4.13
C GLU A 380 -14.36 -12.82 5.21
N GLU A 381 -13.83 -11.60 5.15
CA GLU A 381 -14.14 -10.53 6.10
C GLU A 381 -15.62 -10.10 6.03
N ILE A 382 -16.21 -10.03 4.83
CA ILE A 382 -17.65 -9.80 4.62
C ILE A 382 -18.51 -10.90 5.28
N LEU A 383 -18.15 -12.17 5.10
CA LEU A 383 -18.93 -13.30 5.62
C LEU A 383 -18.82 -13.46 7.14
N ILE A 384 -17.64 -13.19 7.71
CA ILE A 384 -17.41 -13.22 9.16
C ILE A 384 -18.10 -12.04 9.86
N SER A 385 -18.25 -10.89 9.20
CA SER A 385 -18.84 -9.68 9.79
C SER A 385 -20.28 -9.87 10.31
N GLN A 386 -20.56 -9.32 11.48
CA GLN A 386 -21.87 -9.33 12.14
C GLN A 386 -22.12 -7.99 12.86
N GLY A 387 -23.38 -7.63 13.12
CA GLY A 387 -23.73 -6.40 13.82
C GLY A 387 -23.16 -5.14 13.14
N ASP A 388 -22.56 -4.25 13.94
CA ASP A 388 -22.04 -2.96 13.50
C ASP A 388 -20.86 -3.09 12.50
N ASP A 389 -20.08 -4.17 12.58
CA ASP A 389 -18.99 -4.46 11.64
C ASP A 389 -19.55 -4.82 10.25
N TRP A 390 -20.67 -5.54 10.19
CA TRP A 390 -21.38 -5.81 8.94
C TRP A 390 -21.98 -4.51 8.38
N GLU A 391 -22.63 -3.70 9.20
CA GLU A 391 -23.23 -2.43 8.72
C GLU A 391 -22.15 -1.49 8.16
N THR A 392 -20.99 -1.40 8.82
CA THR A 392 -19.81 -0.66 8.31
C THR A 392 -19.33 -1.21 6.97
N SER A 393 -19.16 -2.54 6.86
CA SER A 393 -18.72 -3.21 5.63
C SER A 393 -19.73 -3.01 4.48
N ARG A 394 -21.02 -3.13 4.78
CA ARG A 394 -22.14 -2.93 3.86
C ARG A 394 -22.18 -1.48 3.34
N LEU A 395 -21.98 -0.49 4.20
CA LEU A 395 -21.90 0.92 3.83
C LEU A 395 -20.71 1.22 2.90
N LEU A 396 -19.56 0.57 3.10
CA LEU A 396 -18.38 0.69 2.24
C LEU A 396 -18.61 0.06 0.85
N VAL A 397 -19.18 -1.14 0.78
CA VAL A 397 -19.59 -1.77 -0.49
C VAL A 397 -20.66 -0.93 -1.21
N HIS A 398 -21.62 -0.35 -0.47
CA HIS A 398 -22.58 0.62 -1.01
C HIS A 398 -21.96 1.96 -1.44
N TYR A 399 -20.83 2.37 -0.88
CA TYR A 399 -20.09 3.54 -1.39
C TYR A 399 -19.43 3.18 -2.73
N GLY A 400 -18.72 2.06 -2.79
CA GLY A 400 -18.08 1.55 -4.00
C GLY A 400 -19.03 1.42 -5.19
N THR A 401 -20.15 0.72 -4.99
CA THR A 401 -21.17 0.53 -6.04
C THR A 401 -21.76 1.82 -6.62
N ARG A 402 -21.74 2.92 -5.87
CA ARG A 402 -22.29 4.23 -6.30
C ARG A 402 -21.24 5.22 -6.80
N ARG A 403 -20.02 5.19 -6.27
CA ARG A 403 -18.97 6.19 -6.53
C ARG A 403 -17.77 5.64 -7.32
N ALA A 404 -17.41 4.38 -7.12
CA ALA A 404 -16.20 3.77 -7.70
C ALA A 404 -16.38 3.22 -9.13
N SER A 405 -17.35 3.73 -9.90
CA SER A 405 -17.74 3.16 -11.21
C SER A 405 -16.65 3.26 -12.28
N ARG A 406 -15.70 4.20 -12.14
CA ARG A 406 -14.54 4.36 -13.04
C ARG A 406 -13.24 3.81 -12.47
N PHE A 407 -13.22 3.35 -11.21
CA PHE A 407 -12.00 3.03 -10.48
C PHE A 407 -11.18 1.94 -11.18
N LEU A 408 -11.84 0.84 -11.57
CA LEU A 408 -11.18 -0.39 -12.03
C LEU A 408 -11.05 -0.52 -13.56
N THR A 409 -11.93 0.10 -14.35
CA THR A 409 -12.00 -0.10 -15.81
C THR A 409 -12.49 1.19 -16.51
N GLU A 410 -12.33 1.30 -17.83
CA GLU A 410 -12.91 2.39 -18.62
C GLU A 410 -14.42 2.17 -18.80
N PRO A 411 -15.28 3.21 -18.73
CA PRO A 411 -16.74 3.04 -18.93
C PRO A 411 -17.17 2.50 -20.30
N THR A 412 -16.23 2.39 -21.24
CA THR A 412 -16.38 1.82 -22.59
C THR A 412 -16.05 0.32 -22.64
N ASP A 413 -15.42 -0.23 -21.61
CA ASP A 413 -14.98 -1.63 -21.54
C ASP A 413 -16.15 -2.60 -21.30
N THR A 414 -16.18 -3.70 -22.05
CA THR A 414 -17.15 -4.79 -21.85
C THR A 414 -16.65 -5.81 -20.83
N PHE A 415 -16.88 -5.54 -19.55
CA PHE A 415 -16.45 -6.43 -18.46
C PHE A 415 -17.45 -7.59 -18.22
N ARG A 416 -16.97 -8.84 -18.33
CA ARG A 416 -17.80 -10.06 -18.19
C ARG A 416 -17.99 -10.43 -16.71
N PRO A 417 -19.23 -10.67 -16.23
CA PRO A 417 -19.50 -11.17 -14.88
C PRO A 417 -18.73 -12.45 -14.54
N PHE A 418 -18.32 -12.58 -13.28
CA PHE A 418 -17.64 -13.77 -12.74
C PHE A 418 -16.41 -14.21 -13.55
N PHE A 419 -15.67 -13.26 -14.12
CA PHE A 419 -14.53 -13.48 -15.03
C PHE A 419 -14.86 -14.36 -16.26
N GLY A 420 -16.14 -14.36 -16.68
CA GLY A 420 -16.63 -15.24 -17.75
C GLY A 420 -16.88 -16.69 -17.32
N LEU A 421 -16.65 -17.08 -16.07
CA LEU A 421 -16.89 -18.45 -15.58
C LEU A 421 -18.36 -18.87 -15.59
N GLY A 422 -19.31 -17.93 -15.63
CA GLY A 422 -20.71 -18.24 -15.89
C GLY A 422 -20.97 -18.69 -17.34
N ASN A 423 -20.10 -18.36 -18.29
CA ASN A 423 -20.35 -18.56 -19.71
C ASN A 423 -20.07 -20.03 -20.13
N PRO A 424 -21.05 -20.77 -20.70
CA PRO A 424 -20.88 -22.19 -21.00
C PRO A 424 -19.71 -22.57 -21.92
N TYR A 425 -19.19 -21.72 -22.80
CA TYR A 425 -17.96 -22.03 -23.59
C TYR A 425 -16.73 -22.15 -22.69
N VAL A 426 -16.66 -21.31 -21.65
CA VAL A 426 -15.53 -21.23 -20.73
C VAL A 426 -15.53 -22.49 -19.87
N LEU A 427 -16.68 -22.83 -19.29
CA LEU A 427 -16.88 -24.10 -18.60
C LEU A 427 -16.64 -25.31 -19.51
N ALA A 428 -17.22 -25.35 -20.72
CA ALA A 428 -17.03 -26.45 -21.68
C ALA A 428 -15.56 -26.70 -22.03
N THR A 429 -14.75 -25.65 -22.13
CA THR A 429 -13.33 -25.77 -22.48
C THR A 429 -12.46 -26.10 -21.26
N ILE A 430 -12.88 -25.69 -20.05
CA ILE A 430 -12.28 -26.13 -18.78
C ILE A 430 -12.61 -27.61 -18.49
N GLU A 431 -13.81 -28.10 -18.85
CA GLU A 431 -14.24 -29.51 -18.71
C GLU A 431 -13.88 -30.41 -19.91
N LEU A 432 -13.39 -29.86 -21.03
CA LEU A 432 -13.28 -30.51 -22.35
C LEU A 432 -14.58 -31.13 -22.91
N ASN A 433 -15.74 -30.79 -22.36
CA ASN A 433 -16.99 -31.45 -22.68
C ASN A 433 -17.73 -30.77 -23.86
N ILE A 434 -17.63 -31.42 -25.02
CA ILE A 434 -18.23 -30.96 -26.29
C ILE A 434 -19.76 -30.79 -26.24
N ASP A 435 -20.48 -31.46 -25.33
CA ASP A 435 -21.93 -31.34 -25.22
C ASP A 435 -22.38 -29.94 -24.76
N TYR A 436 -21.64 -29.29 -23.85
CA TYR A 436 -21.93 -27.92 -23.44
C TYR A 436 -21.73 -26.92 -24.60
N GLY A 437 -20.69 -27.13 -25.42
CA GLY A 437 -20.47 -26.33 -26.62
C GLY A 437 -21.55 -26.53 -27.68
N VAL A 438 -21.99 -27.78 -27.90
CA VAL A 438 -23.15 -28.08 -28.78
C VAL A 438 -24.43 -27.45 -28.22
N GLN A 439 -24.67 -27.51 -26.91
CA GLN A 439 -25.84 -26.90 -26.26
C GLN A 439 -25.85 -25.37 -26.40
N TYR A 440 -24.72 -24.68 -26.25
CA TYR A 440 -24.63 -23.25 -26.55
C TYR A 440 -24.85 -22.97 -28.05
N LEU A 441 -24.21 -23.69 -28.97
CA LEU A 441 -24.36 -23.41 -30.41
C LEU A 441 -25.81 -23.65 -30.90
N ARG A 442 -26.56 -24.55 -30.24
CA ARG A 442 -28.02 -24.70 -30.44
C ARG A 442 -28.78 -23.45 -30.03
N GLN A 443 -28.40 -22.86 -28.90
CA GLN A 443 -29.05 -21.67 -28.35
C GLN A 443 -28.67 -20.40 -29.12
N ALA A 444 -27.43 -20.29 -29.60
CA ALA A 444 -27.04 -19.28 -30.59
C ALA A 444 -27.90 -19.39 -31.86
N ALA A 445 -28.14 -20.60 -32.39
CA ALA A 445 -29.01 -20.78 -33.55
C ALA A 445 -30.48 -20.36 -33.31
N VAL A 446 -30.98 -20.48 -32.06
CA VAL A 446 -32.29 -19.92 -31.64
C VAL A 446 -32.24 -18.39 -31.58
N SER A 447 -31.25 -17.80 -30.89
CA SER A 447 -31.09 -16.34 -30.80
C SER A 447 -30.90 -15.66 -32.15
N PHE A 448 -30.20 -16.31 -33.07
CA PHE A 448 -29.98 -15.86 -34.45
C PHE A 448 -31.18 -16.15 -35.39
N ASN A 449 -32.28 -16.71 -34.86
CA ASN A 449 -33.52 -17.02 -35.60
C ASN A 449 -33.30 -17.83 -36.89
N LEU A 450 -32.41 -18.83 -36.82
CA LEU A 450 -32.05 -19.68 -37.96
C LEU A 450 -33.10 -20.77 -38.22
N LYS A 451 -33.07 -21.39 -39.39
CA LYS A 451 -34.01 -22.46 -39.81
C LYS A 451 -33.39 -23.84 -39.57
N ASP A 452 -34.18 -24.80 -39.11
CA ASP A 452 -33.73 -26.15 -38.71
C ASP A 452 -33.00 -26.94 -39.81
N ARG A 453 -33.30 -26.66 -41.08
CA ARG A 453 -32.72 -27.32 -42.27
C ARG A 453 -31.56 -26.58 -42.93
N ASP A 454 -31.29 -25.33 -42.53
CA ASP A 454 -30.26 -24.51 -43.16
C ASP A 454 -29.06 -24.27 -42.22
N VAL A 455 -29.05 -24.87 -41.02
CA VAL A 455 -27.93 -24.80 -40.07
C VAL A 455 -27.64 -26.13 -39.35
N PHE A 456 -26.36 -26.45 -39.16
CA PHE A 456 -25.88 -27.56 -38.32
C PHE A 456 -24.70 -27.15 -37.43
N ILE A 457 -24.40 -27.97 -36.43
CA ILE A 457 -23.21 -27.88 -35.59
C ILE A 457 -22.26 -29.01 -35.99
N MET A 458 -20.97 -28.74 -36.03
CA MET A 458 -19.94 -29.73 -36.30
C MET A 458 -18.76 -29.54 -35.37
N TYR A 459 -18.23 -30.63 -34.83
CA TYR A 459 -16.99 -30.76 -34.09
C TYR A 459 -16.09 -31.73 -34.84
N SER A 460 -14.81 -31.40 -35.01
CA SER A 460 -13.81 -32.34 -35.54
C SER A 460 -12.51 -32.20 -34.78
N GLU A 461 -11.91 -33.32 -34.40
CA GLU A 461 -10.61 -33.38 -33.72
C GLU A 461 -9.66 -34.27 -34.53
N PRO A 462 -8.50 -33.74 -34.99
CA PRO A 462 -7.47 -34.57 -35.59
C PRO A 462 -6.73 -35.32 -34.48
N LEU A 463 -6.86 -36.65 -34.45
CA LEU A 463 -6.08 -37.51 -33.56
C LEU A 463 -4.76 -37.88 -34.27
N GLU A 464 -3.74 -38.31 -33.52
CA GLU A 464 -2.39 -38.57 -34.06
C GLU A 464 -2.32 -39.69 -35.13
N ASP A 465 -3.41 -40.43 -35.36
CA ASP A 465 -3.52 -41.52 -36.34
C ASP A 465 -4.81 -41.49 -37.23
N ASP A 466 -5.87 -40.80 -36.81
CA ASP A 466 -7.22 -40.91 -37.41
C ASP A 466 -8.06 -39.62 -37.20
N ASP A 467 -9.02 -39.33 -38.10
CA ASP A 467 -9.97 -38.21 -37.95
C ASP A 467 -11.19 -38.60 -37.10
N TYR A 468 -11.56 -37.75 -36.13
CA TYR A 468 -12.87 -37.79 -35.44
C TYR A 468 -13.76 -36.62 -35.89
N LEU A 469 -15.04 -36.91 -36.20
CA LEU A 469 -16.02 -35.93 -36.66
C LEU A 469 -17.41 -36.22 -36.05
N GLU A 470 -17.97 -35.24 -35.36
CA GLU A 470 -19.32 -35.29 -34.77
C GLU A 470 -20.15 -34.11 -35.31
N ILE A 471 -21.29 -34.41 -35.93
CA ILE A 471 -22.25 -33.42 -36.48
C ILE A 471 -23.53 -33.50 -35.65
N ALA A 472 -24.10 -32.36 -35.26
CA ALA A 472 -25.32 -32.29 -34.44
C ALA A 472 -26.32 -31.28 -35.01
N THR A 473 -27.64 -31.56 -34.89
CA THR A 473 -28.64 -30.56 -35.28
C THR A 473 -28.63 -29.37 -34.31
N ALA A 474 -28.52 -28.14 -34.84
CA ALA A 474 -28.55 -26.93 -34.02
C ALA A 474 -29.96 -26.59 -33.51
N LEU A 475 -30.99 -27.05 -34.20
CA LEU A 475 -32.39 -26.92 -33.78
C LEU A 475 -33.03 -28.31 -33.68
N LYS A 476 -34.18 -28.37 -33.01
CA LYS A 476 -35.00 -29.58 -32.98
C LYS A 476 -35.72 -29.71 -34.32
N HIS A 477 -35.78 -30.92 -34.84
CA HIS A 477 -36.51 -31.24 -36.07
C HIS A 477 -37.61 -32.26 -35.78
N THR A 478 -38.63 -32.25 -36.63
CA THR A 478 -39.81 -33.11 -36.48
C THR A 478 -39.52 -34.49 -37.05
N MET A 479 -39.18 -35.48 -36.22
CA MET A 479 -39.12 -36.88 -36.68
C MET A 479 -40.55 -37.43 -36.83
N PRO A 480 -40.96 -37.91 -38.01
CA PRO A 480 -42.26 -38.54 -38.22
C PRO A 480 -42.34 -39.92 -37.56
N SER A 481 -43.35 -40.16 -36.72
CA SER A 481 -43.71 -41.52 -36.29
C SER A 481 -44.48 -42.26 -37.37
N TRP A 482 -44.46 -43.59 -37.33
CA TRP A 482 -45.38 -44.45 -38.12
C TRP A 482 -46.84 -44.33 -37.67
N LYS A 483 -47.11 -43.65 -36.54
CA LYS A 483 -48.45 -43.36 -36.02
C LYS A 483 -48.92 -41.98 -36.47
N ARG A 484 -50.20 -41.86 -36.83
CA ARG A 484 -50.86 -40.58 -37.13
C ARG A 484 -51.58 -40.02 -35.90
N LEU A 485 -51.87 -38.73 -35.92
CA LEU A 485 -52.88 -38.10 -35.06
C LEU A 485 -54.28 -38.31 -35.67
N GLU A 486 -55.34 -37.97 -34.92
CA GLU A 486 -56.74 -38.21 -35.34
C GLU A 486 -57.16 -37.38 -36.57
N ASP A 487 -56.49 -36.25 -36.82
CA ASP A 487 -56.63 -35.43 -38.03
C ASP A 487 -55.92 -36.04 -39.27
N GLY A 488 -55.29 -37.22 -39.12
CA GLY A 488 -54.53 -37.88 -40.17
C GLY A 488 -53.11 -37.30 -40.39
N SER A 489 -52.71 -36.25 -39.68
CA SER A 489 -51.33 -35.76 -39.70
C SER A 489 -50.37 -36.77 -39.07
N ILE A 490 -49.08 -36.69 -39.39
CA ILE A 490 -48.09 -37.63 -38.85
C ILE A 490 -47.69 -37.19 -37.45
N LYS A 491 -47.76 -38.08 -36.45
CA LYS A 491 -47.40 -37.75 -35.07
C LYS A 491 -45.88 -37.56 -34.96
N GLY A 492 -45.43 -36.30 -34.95
CA GLY A 492 -44.02 -35.96 -34.83
C GLY A 492 -43.48 -36.05 -33.40
N LYS A 493 -42.24 -36.51 -33.22
CA LYS A 493 -41.41 -36.27 -32.02
C LYS A 493 -40.41 -35.16 -32.36
N GLN A 494 -40.35 -34.10 -31.57
CA GLN A 494 -39.28 -33.10 -31.69
C GLN A 494 -37.99 -33.68 -31.10
N VAL A 495 -36.94 -33.78 -31.91
CA VAL A 495 -35.66 -34.39 -31.54
C VAL A 495 -34.47 -33.56 -32.00
N HIS A 496 -33.36 -33.70 -31.29
CA HIS A 496 -32.04 -33.48 -31.87
C HIS A 496 -31.49 -34.80 -32.40
N ALA A 497 -30.65 -34.72 -33.43
CA ALA A 497 -29.88 -35.87 -33.91
C ALA A 497 -28.38 -35.56 -33.91
N ARG A 498 -27.59 -36.62 -33.73
CA ARG A 498 -26.12 -36.62 -33.82
C ARG A 498 -25.66 -37.66 -34.81
N TRP A 499 -24.70 -37.29 -35.64
CA TRP A 499 -23.99 -38.19 -36.53
C TRP A 499 -22.51 -38.21 -36.14
N ILE A 500 -22.01 -39.39 -35.77
CA ILE A 500 -20.59 -39.59 -35.50
C ILE A 500 -19.98 -40.33 -36.69
N TYR A 501 -18.91 -39.77 -37.24
CA TYR A 501 -18.01 -40.42 -38.17
C TYR A 501 -16.69 -40.76 -37.45
N SER A 502 -16.22 -41.98 -37.66
CA SER A 502 -14.94 -42.46 -37.15
C SER A 502 -14.46 -43.63 -38.01
N VAL A 503 -13.15 -43.72 -38.22
CA VAL A 503 -12.52 -44.77 -39.05
C VAL A 503 -12.61 -46.16 -38.39
N PHE A 504 -12.83 -46.22 -37.07
CA PHE A 504 -12.89 -47.48 -36.33
C PHE A 504 -14.10 -48.34 -36.70
N SER A 505 -13.83 -49.59 -37.11
CA SER A 505 -14.86 -50.62 -37.16
C SER A 505 -15.30 -51.04 -35.76
N PHE A 506 -16.60 -51.36 -35.60
CA PHE A 506 -17.08 -52.10 -34.44
C PHE A 506 -16.25 -53.39 -34.27
N PRO A 507 -15.62 -53.62 -33.10
CA PRO A 507 -15.28 -54.97 -32.68
C PRO A 507 -16.58 -55.77 -32.53
N SER A 508 -16.54 -57.08 -32.80
CA SER A 508 -17.52 -57.95 -32.16
C SER A 508 -17.33 -57.89 -30.64
N ALA A 509 -18.34 -58.27 -29.86
CA ALA A 509 -18.26 -58.35 -28.39
C ALA A 509 -17.30 -59.47 -27.87
N SER A 510 -16.35 -59.88 -28.71
CA SER A 510 -15.47 -61.04 -28.60
C SER A 510 -14.14 -60.85 -29.35
N ASP A 511 -13.76 -59.62 -29.73
CA ASP A 511 -12.42 -59.35 -30.29
C ASP A 511 -11.35 -59.49 -29.18
N PRO A 512 -10.45 -60.49 -29.26
CA PRO A 512 -9.46 -60.74 -28.21
C PRO A 512 -8.26 -59.79 -28.26
N SER A 513 -8.19 -58.85 -29.23
CA SER A 513 -7.00 -58.01 -29.44
C SER A 513 -6.92 -56.77 -28.53
N CYS A 514 -7.99 -56.43 -27.80
CA CYS A 514 -7.92 -55.50 -26.68
C CYS A 514 -7.25 -56.20 -25.49
N SER A 515 -5.92 -56.15 -25.41
CA SER A 515 -5.11 -56.69 -24.30
C SER A 515 -5.26 -55.90 -22.98
N CYS A 516 -6.44 -55.29 -22.80
CA CYS A 516 -6.76 -54.19 -21.91
C CYS A 516 -7.10 -54.70 -20.49
N GLN A 517 -6.25 -55.55 -19.92
CA GLN A 517 -6.49 -56.22 -18.64
C GLN A 517 -6.45 -55.22 -17.46
N GLY A 518 -7.61 -54.64 -17.14
CA GLY A 518 -7.83 -53.80 -15.96
C GLY A 518 -7.42 -52.33 -16.08
N ALA A 519 -6.59 -51.95 -17.06
CA ALA A 519 -6.07 -50.58 -17.19
C ALA A 519 -7.17 -49.51 -17.37
N CYS A 520 -8.22 -49.79 -18.14
CA CYS A 520 -9.42 -48.95 -18.22
C CYS A 520 -10.38 -49.20 -17.04
N SER A 521 -9.91 -48.87 -15.83
CA SER A 521 -10.69 -48.89 -14.60
C SER A 521 -11.73 -47.76 -14.54
N ASP A 522 -12.48 -47.66 -13.43
CA ASP A 522 -13.44 -46.58 -13.18
C ASP A 522 -12.78 -45.20 -12.97
N ASN A 523 -11.46 -45.15 -12.75
CA ASN A 523 -10.70 -43.91 -12.53
C ASN A 523 -9.92 -43.43 -13.78
N CYS A 524 -10.26 -43.90 -14.99
CA CYS A 524 -9.60 -43.45 -16.22
C CYS A 524 -10.02 -42.02 -16.59
N PRO A 525 -9.11 -41.02 -16.70
CA PRO A 525 -9.49 -39.62 -16.93
C PRO A 525 -10.35 -39.40 -18.18
N CYS A 526 -9.98 -40.03 -19.31
CA CYS A 526 -10.74 -39.95 -20.56
C CYS A 526 -12.17 -40.47 -20.42
N ARG A 527 -12.42 -41.46 -19.55
CA ARG A 527 -13.77 -42.00 -19.29
C ARG A 527 -14.64 -40.99 -18.55
N ASN A 528 -14.08 -40.23 -17.62
CA ASN A 528 -14.81 -39.24 -16.85
C ASN A 528 -15.06 -37.94 -17.64
N ALA A 529 -14.16 -37.61 -18.57
CA ALA A 529 -14.30 -36.48 -19.50
C ALA A 529 -15.05 -36.82 -20.83
N ALA A 530 -15.53 -38.06 -20.99
CA ALA A 530 -16.15 -38.57 -22.23
C ALA A 530 -15.28 -38.48 -23.51
N LEU A 531 -13.95 -38.49 -23.34
CA LEU A 531 -12.94 -38.38 -24.41
C LEU A 531 -12.48 -39.75 -24.93
N PHE A 532 -11.95 -39.78 -26.14
CA PHE A 532 -11.32 -40.96 -26.71
C PHE A 532 -9.95 -41.21 -26.08
N CYS A 533 -9.71 -42.44 -25.63
CA CYS A 533 -8.36 -42.86 -25.21
C CYS A 533 -7.50 -43.03 -26.46
N GLY A 534 -6.45 -42.20 -26.63
CA GLY A 534 -5.44 -42.36 -27.69
C GLY A 534 -4.19 -43.12 -27.22
N LYS A 535 -3.22 -43.32 -28.11
CA LYS A 535 -1.90 -43.93 -27.77
C LYS A 535 -1.20 -43.21 -26.61
N ALA A 536 -1.37 -41.88 -26.52
CA ALA A 536 -0.87 -41.08 -25.41
C ALA A 536 -1.30 -41.62 -24.03
N CYS A 537 -2.49 -42.22 -23.89
CA CYS A 537 -3.03 -42.68 -22.61
C CYS A 537 -2.50 -44.06 -22.15
N HIS A 538 -1.82 -44.82 -23.02
CA HIS A 538 -1.48 -46.22 -22.78
C HIS A 538 0.03 -46.49 -22.87
N SER A 539 0.55 -47.53 -22.22
CA SER A 539 1.98 -47.85 -22.24
C SER A 539 2.45 -48.33 -23.62
N LYS A 540 3.75 -48.20 -23.93
CA LYS A 540 4.31 -48.57 -25.25
C LYS A 540 4.17 -50.09 -25.49
N GLY A 541 3.09 -50.47 -26.19
CA GLY A 541 2.74 -51.85 -26.52
C GLY A 541 1.24 -52.13 -26.45
N GLU A 542 0.49 -51.34 -25.68
CA GLU A 542 -0.96 -51.47 -25.54
C GLU A 542 -1.71 -50.77 -26.69
N ARG A 543 -2.74 -51.43 -27.25
CA ARG A 543 -3.66 -50.79 -28.21
C ARG A 543 -4.73 -50.00 -27.46
N ALA A 544 -4.95 -48.76 -27.88
CA ALA A 544 -5.92 -47.86 -27.26
C ALA A 544 -7.37 -48.30 -27.56
N CYS A 545 -8.25 -48.22 -26.56
CA CYS A 545 -9.57 -48.85 -26.59
C CYS A 545 -10.68 -47.97 -27.20
N HIS A 546 -10.40 -47.33 -28.36
CA HIS A 546 -11.28 -46.35 -29.02
C HIS A 546 -12.73 -46.85 -29.23
N ALA A 547 -12.92 -48.13 -29.48
CA ALA A 547 -14.25 -48.72 -29.66
C ALA A 547 -15.12 -48.70 -28.39
N ARG A 548 -14.52 -48.80 -27.19
CA ARG A 548 -15.26 -48.76 -25.92
C ARG A 548 -15.65 -47.33 -25.56
N SER A 549 -14.78 -46.34 -25.82
CA SER A 549 -15.15 -44.92 -25.69
C SER A 549 -16.21 -44.53 -26.72
N LEU A 550 -16.14 -45.03 -27.96
CA LEU A 550 -17.19 -44.82 -28.97
C LEU A 550 -18.54 -45.39 -28.51
N ALA A 551 -18.57 -46.64 -28.05
CA ALA A 551 -19.80 -47.26 -27.54
C ALA A 551 -20.40 -46.50 -26.35
N MET A 552 -19.56 -46.03 -25.42
CA MET A 552 -20.01 -45.22 -24.29
C MET A 552 -20.51 -43.83 -24.71
N ARG A 553 -19.84 -43.16 -25.65
CA ARG A 553 -20.27 -41.86 -26.23
C ARG A 553 -21.63 -41.98 -26.93
N LEU A 554 -21.84 -43.06 -27.70
CA LEU A 554 -23.11 -43.34 -28.37
C LEU A 554 -24.24 -43.61 -27.37
N GLN A 555 -23.97 -44.36 -26.29
CA GLN A 555 -24.95 -44.61 -25.22
C GLN A 555 -25.30 -43.30 -24.47
N GLN A 556 -24.30 -42.50 -24.08
CA GLN A 556 -24.49 -41.21 -23.39
C GLN A 556 -25.42 -40.27 -24.17
N LEU A 557 -25.25 -40.18 -25.50
CA LEU A 557 -26.08 -39.33 -26.36
C LEU A 557 -27.52 -39.88 -26.49
N ALA A 558 -27.70 -41.20 -26.49
CA ALA A 558 -29.02 -41.84 -26.49
C ALA A 558 -29.74 -41.65 -25.14
N ASP A 559 -29.01 -41.72 -24.02
CA ASP A 559 -29.52 -41.46 -22.67
C ASP A 559 -29.91 -39.98 -22.47
N GLN A 560 -29.23 -39.05 -23.15
CA GLN A 560 -29.64 -37.64 -23.29
C GLN A 560 -30.91 -37.45 -24.16
N GLY A 561 -31.42 -38.52 -24.79
CA GLY A 561 -32.62 -38.49 -25.64
C GLY A 561 -32.39 -37.98 -27.06
N GLU A 562 -31.13 -37.86 -27.50
CA GLU A 562 -30.79 -37.54 -28.89
C GLU A 562 -30.83 -38.79 -29.79
N GLU A 563 -31.14 -38.60 -31.07
CA GLU A 563 -31.17 -39.67 -32.06
C GLU A 563 -29.75 -39.84 -32.65
N VAL A 564 -29.08 -40.94 -32.30
CA VAL A 564 -27.64 -41.11 -32.54
C VAL A 564 -27.37 -42.05 -33.71
N PHE A 565 -26.57 -41.60 -34.67
CA PHE A 565 -26.26 -42.31 -35.91
C PHE A 565 -24.73 -42.46 -36.10
N LEU A 566 -24.29 -43.64 -36.55
CA LEU A 566 -22.91 -43.85 -36.98
C LEU A 566 -22.79 -43.78 -38.51
N ILE A 567 -21.80 -43.06 -39.02
CA ILE A 567 -21.44 -42.94 -40.45
C ILE A 567 -20.14 -43.73 -40.72
N ARG A 568 -20.06 -44.41 -41.87
CA ARG A 568 -18.90 -45.24 -42.28
C ARG A 568 -18.00 -44.64 -43.35
N GLU A 569 -18.47 -43.64 -44.10
CA GLU A 569 -17.73 -42.99 -45.18
C GLU A 569 -17.71 -41.47 -44.90
N GLY A 570 -16.57 -40.80 -45.11
CA GLY A 570 -16.41 -39.38 -44.76
C GLY A 570 -17.45 -38.51 -45.49
N PRO A 571 -18.38 -37.84 -44.77
CA PRO A 571 -19.54 -37.22 -45.40
C PRO A 571 -19.26 -35.80 -45.94
N ILE A 572 -18.18 -35.16 -45.49
CA ILE A 572 -17.84 -33.77 -45.84
C ILE A 572 -16.43 -33.77 -46.41
N ASN A 573 -16.29 -33.36 -47.68
CA ASN A 573 -14.97 -33.13 -48.26
C ASN A 573 -14.51 -31.72 -47.89
N TYR A 574 -13.35 -31.64 -47.23
CA TYR A 574 -12.71 -30.36 -46.96
C TYR A 574 -12.27 -29.70 -48.27
N VAL A 575 -12.69 -28.45 -48.48
CA VAL A 575 -12.32 -27.64 -49.65
C VAL A 575 -12.00 -26.23 -49.17
N ASP A 576 -10.75 -25.78 -49.32
CA ASP A 576 -10.32 -24.41 -48.99
C ASP A 576 -10.88 -23.39 -50.01
N HIS A 577 -12.20 -23.22 -50.03
CA HIS A 577 -12.83 -22.08 -50.68
C HIS A 577 -12.81 -20.88 -49.73
N VAL A 578 -11.74 -20.08 -49.81
CA VAL A 578 -11.69 -18.74 -49.24
C VAL A 578 -12.50 -17.81 -50.13
N ASN A 579 -13.62 -17.28 -49.62
CA ASN A 579 -14.36 -16.22 -50.32
C ASN A 579 -13.56 -14.90 -50.19
N PRO A 580 -13.03 -14.30 -51.30
CA PRO A 580 -12.10 -13.17 -51.20
C PRO A 580 -12.69 -11.89 -50.59
N LYS A 581 -14.02 -11.79 -50.48
CA LYS A 581 -14.70 -10.64 -49.85
C LYS A 581 -14.92 -10.80 -48.35
N LEU A 582 -14.71 -12.00 -47.80
CA LEU A 582 -15.14 -12.37 -46.44
C LEU A 582 -14.03 -13.05 -45.62
N GLY A 583 -13.06 -13.72 -46.24
CA GLY A 583 -11.87 -14.28 -45.56
C GLY A 583 -12.09 -15.55 -44.73
N TYR A 584 -13.33 -16.03 -44.57
CA TYR A 584 -13.64 -17.25 -43.81
C TYR A 584 -13.48 -18.54 -44.62
N LYS A 585 -13.28 -19.66 -43.89
CA LYS A 585 -13.29 -21.03 -44.43
C LYS A 585 -14.74 -21.55 -44.56
N ALA A 586 -15.14 -21.94 -45.77
CA ALA A 586 -16.38 -22.66 -46.04
C ALA A 586 -16.18 -24.19 -46.04
N TYR A 587 -17.26 -24.95 -45.89
CA TYR A 587 -17.26 -26.42 -45.95
C TYR A 587 -18.20 -26.88 -47.07
N LYS A 588 -17.76 -27.86 -47.87
CA LYS A 588 -18.53 -28.42 -48.98
C LYS A 588 -19.13 -29.76 -48.58
N TRP A 589 -20.45 -29.79 -48.35
CA TRP A 589 -21.17 -31.04 -48.12
C TRP A 589 -21.57 -31.65 -49.46
N LEU A 590 -20.99 -32.80 -49.78
CA LEU A 590 -21.40 -33.64 -50.91
C LEU A 590 -22.42 -34.66 -50.40
N SER A 591 -23.63 -34.69 -50.97
CA SER A 591 -24.72 -35.57 -50.53
C SER A 591 -24.99 -35.52 -49.00
N PRO A 592 -25.38 -34.35 -48.45
CA PRO A 592 -25.84 -34.22 -47.07
C PRO A 592 -27.05 -35.14 -46.75
N PRO A 593 -27.33 -35.41 -45.46
CA PRO A 593 -28.57 -36.06 -45.02
C PRO A 593 -29.82 -35.46 -45.67
N VAL A 594 -30.89 -36.23 -45.80
CA VAL A 594 -32.18 -35.74 -46.34
C VAL A 594 -32.74 -34.53 -45.56
N LEU A 595 -32.36 -34.36 -44.28
CA LEU A 595 -32.65 -33.16 -43.48
C LEU A 595 -32.00 -31.87 -44.04
N TYR A 596 -30.80 -31.99 -44.61
CA TYR A 596 -29.91 -30.90 -45.06
C TYR A 596 -29.71 -30.88 -46.59
N GLY A 597 -30.36 -31.79 -47.32
CA GLY A 597 -30.29 -31.89 -48.78
C GLY A 597 -31.36 -31.07 -49.52
N PRO A 598 -31.28 -30.99 -50.86
CA PRO A 598 -32.23 -30.24 -51.68
C PRO A 598 -33.60 -30.92 -51.84
N ALA A 599 -33.73 -32.21 -51.49
CA ALA A 599 -34.95 -33.00 -51.71
C ALA A 599 -35.89 -32.99 -50.49
N THR A 600 -37.17 -32.75 -50.70
CA THR A 600 -38.23 -32.69 -49.66
C THR A 600 -38.70 -34.06 -49.14
N GLY A 601 -37.81 -35.06 -49.16
CA GLY A 601 -38.11 -36.46 -48.86
C GLY A 601 -38.43 -36.75 -47.38
N LEU A 602 -39.01 -37.92 -47.13
CA LEU A 602 -39.25 -38.44 -45.78
C LEU A 602 -37.92 -38.74 -45.06
N TYR A 603 -37.87 -38.38 -43.78
CA TYR A 603 -36.71 -38.54 -42.90
C TYR A 603 -36.27 -40.01 -42.73
N CYS A 604 -35.02 -40.22 -42.31
CA CYS A 604 -34.45 -41.53 -42.00
C CYS A 604 -35.21 -42.22 -40.85
N GLY A 605 -36.13 -43.12 -41.17
CA GLY A 605 -36.74 -44.00 -40.17
C GLY A 605 -35.74 -45.06 -39.68
N ALA A 606 -35.42 -45.07 -38.39
CA ALA A 606 -34.61 -46.11 -37.79
C ALA A 606 -35.35 -47.46 -37.81
N THR A 607 -34.78 -48.47 -38.48
CA THR A 607 -35.28 -49.84 -38.54
C THR A 607 -34.91 -50.60 -37.25
N GLY A 608 -35.61 -50.28 -36.17
CA GLY A 608 -35.26 -50.72 -34.81
C GLY A 608 -35.29 -52.24 -34.59
N GLY A 609 -34.15 -52.79 -34.18
CA GLY A 609 -34.01 -54.15 -33.67
C GLY A 609 -33.70 -54.17 -32.17
N ALA A 610 -34.73 -54.27 -31.33
CA ALA A 610 -34.67 -54.59 -29.89
C ALA A 610 -33.56 -53.90 -29.04
N ALA A 611 -33.86 -52.67 -28.57
CA ALA A 611 -33.41 -52.10 -27.29
C ALA A 611 -31.89 -52.06 -26.95
N SER A 612 -31.00 -52.32 -27.92
CA SER A 612 -29.55 -52.44 -27.70
C SER A 612 -28.69 -52.14 -28.94
N SER A 613 -29.30 -51.78 -30.06
CA SER A 613 -28.63 -51.61 -31.35
C SER A 613 -28.51 -50.15 -31.77
N ILE A 614 -27.28 -49.70 -32.06
CA ILE A 614 -26.98 -48.36 -32.59
C ILE A 614 -27.55 -48.19 -34.01
N SER A 615 -28.29 -47.10 -34.22
CA SER A 615 -28.94 -46.78 -35.51
C SER A 615 -27.92 -46.50 -36.61
N ARG A 616 -28.06 -47.18 -37.76
CA ARG A 616 -27.35 -46.81 -38.99
C ARG A 616 -28.19 -45.83 -39.81
N CYS A 617 -27.56 -44.79 -40.35
CA CYS A 617 -28.25 -43.80 -41.17
C CYS A 617 -28.13 -44.15 -42.66
N HIS A 618 -29.16 -44.80 -43.22
CA HIS A 618 -29.19 -45.18 -44.64
C HIS A 618 -29.20 -43.98 -45.62
N CYS A 619 -29.36 -42.74 -45.14
CA CYS A 619 -29.22 -41.54 -45.99
C CYS A 619 -27.82 -41.40 -46.62
N PHE A 620 -26.77 -41.93 -45.99
CA PHE A 620 -25.40 -41.88 -46.55
C PHE A 620 -25.06 -43.11 -47.41
N GLU A 621 -25.68 -44.26 -47.13
CA GLU A 621 -25.35 -45.53 -47.82
C GLU A 621 -26.01 -45.61 -49.22
N ASN A 622 -27.16 -44.96 -49.44
CA ASN A 622 -27.86 -44.94 -50.73
C ASN A 622 -27.34 -43.84 -51.68
N ARG A 623 -26.11 -44.01 -52.19
CA ARG A 623 -25.46 -43.10 -53.18
C ARG A 623 -26.14 -43.04 -54.58
N LYS A 624 -27.46 -43.25 -54.67
CA LYS A 624 -28.27 -43.23 -55.91
C LYS A 624 -29.32 -42.12 -55.96
N GLN A 625 -29.46 -41.31 -54.91
CA GLN A 625 -30.18 -40.04 -55.00
C GLN A 625 -29.25 -38.95 -55.55
N GLU A 626 -29.83 -37.90 -56.11
CA GLU A 626 -29.13 -36.89 -56.91
C GLU A 626 -27.98 -36.20 -56.14
N GLN A 627 -26.87 -35.97 -56.83
CA GLN A 627 -25.67 -35.35 -56.25
C GLN A 627 -25.85 -33.84 -56.07
N GLY A 628 -26.70 -33.46 -55.11
CA GLY A 628 -26.80 -32.09 -54.64
C GLY A 628 -25.55 -31.69 -53.84
N GLU A 629 -24.80 -30.73 -54.36
CA GLU A 629 -23.74 -30.06 -53.61
C GLU A 629 -24.33 -28.91 -52.78
N VAL A 630 -23.93 -28.80 -51.51
CA VAL A 630 -24.34 -27.69 -50.64
C VAL A 630 -23.14 -27.10 -49.93
N ILE A 631 -22.97 -25.78 -50.04
CA ILE A 631 -21.91 -25.03 -49.36
C ILE A 631 -22.47 -24.45 -48.05
N TYR A 632 -21.72 -24.64 -46.98
CA TYR A 632 -22.01 -24.09 -45.66
C TYR A 632 -20.87 -23.19 -45.18
N VAL A 633 -21.22 -22.02 -44.70
CA VAL A 633 -20.31 -21.01 -44.16
C VAL A 633 -20.38 -21.05 -42.63
N ARG A 634 -19.24 -20.92 -41.97
CA ARG A 634 -19.17 -20.81 -40.50
C ARG A 634 -19.79 -19.50 -40.04
N VAL A 635 -20.72 -19.58 -39.09
CA VAL A 635 -21.41 -18.42 -38.48
C VAL A 635 -21.14 -18.25 -36.99
N ALA A 636 -20.64 -19.27 -36.28
CA ALA A 636 -20.14 -19.12 -34.91
C ALA A 636 -19.13 -20.24 -34.54
N GLY A 637 -18.42 -20.05 -33.42
CA GLY A 637 -17.53 -21.05 -32.80
C GLY A 637 -16.05 -20.98 -33.18
N PHE A 638 -15.29 -21.95 -32.70
CA PHE A 638 -13.82 -21.95 -32.59
C PHE A 638 -13.05 -22.22 -33.91
N PRO A 639 -11.83 -21.66 -34.07
CA PRO A 639 -10.89 -22.10 -35.11
C PRO A 639 -10.68 -23.63 -35.10
N GLU A 640 -10.42 -24.19 -36.29
CA GLU A 640 -10.22 -25.64 -36.53
C GLU A 640 -11.38 -26.52 -36.04
N GLY A 641 -12.38 -26.72 -36.90
CA GLY A 641 -13.34 -27.82 -36.78
C GLY A 641 -14.63 -27.53 -36.00
N PHE A 642 -14.55 -26.98 -34.79
CA PHE A 642 -15.75 -26.85 -33.92
C PHE A 642 -16.54 -25.57 -34.19
N GLY A 643 -17.80 -25.65 -34.63
CA GLY A 643 -18.63 -24.46 -34.87
C GLY A 643 -20.05 -24.71 -35.36
N LEU A 644 -20.78 -23.60 -35.53
CA LEU A 644 -22.11 -23.51 -36.14
C LEU A 644 -21.96 -23.10 -37.60
N TYR A 645 -22.67 -23.79 -38.50
CA TYR A 645 -22.49 -23.71 -39.94
C TYR A 645 -23.84 -23.52 -40.63
N ALA A 646 -24.00 -22.41 -41.35
CA ALA A 646 -25.23 -22.02 -42.04
C ALA A 646 -25.05 -22.06 -43.57
N ARG A 647 -26.14 -22.32 -44.29
CA ARG A 647 -26.15 -22.48 -45.74
C ARG A 647 -25.81 -21.17 -46.47
N GLU A 648 -24.95 -21.24 -47.48
CA GLU A 648 -24.44 -20.04 -48.17
C GLU A 648 -25.50 -19.08 -48.76
N PRO A 649 -26.61 -19.55 -49.38
CA PRO A 649 -27.61 -18.65 -50.00
C PRO A 649 -28.34 -17.75 -49.00
N ASP A 650 -28.58 -18.22 -47.77
CA ASP A 650 -29.20 -17.42 -46.70
C ASP A 650 -28.19 -16.47 -46.03
N TYR A 651 -26.90 -16.86 -45.98
CA TYR A 651 -25.83 -16.05 -45.38
C TYR A 651 -25.55 -14.75 -46.16
N ILE A 652 -25.61 -14.79 -47.50
CA ILE A 652 -25.28 -13.63 -48.36
C ILE A 652 -26.19 -12.41 -48.11
N ASN A 653 -27.40 -12.62 -47.60
CA ASN A 653 -28.35 -11.53 -47.30
C ASN A 653 -28.26 -10.98 -45.86
N ASN A 654 -27.57 -11.66 -44.93
CA ASN A 654 -27.45 -11.26 -43.53
C ASN A 654 -25.97 -11.12 -43.14
N SER A 655 -25.39 -9.95 -43.41
CA SER A 655 -23.97 -9.60 -43.19
C SER A 655 -23.58 -9.39 -41.72
N HIS A 656 -24.16 -10.17 -40.81
CA HIS A 656 -24.33 -9.85 -39.40
C HIS A 656 -23.52 -10.77 -38.47
N PHE A 657 -23.65 -12.09 -38.63
CA PHE A 657 -23.25 -13.11 -37.66
C PHE A 657 -21.75 -13.22 -37.30
N ASN A 658 -20.84 -12.54 -38.00
CA ASN A 658 -19.41 -12.47 -37.62
C ASN A 658 -19.02 -11.13 -36.95
N SER A 659 -20.00 -10.34 -36.50
CA SER A 659 -19.77 -9.16 -35.67
C SER A 659 -19.55 -9.54 -34.21
N PRO A 660 -18.49 -9.04 -33.53
CA PRO A 660 -18.31 -9.20 -32.08
C PRO A 660 -19.52 -8.72 -31.25
N VAL A 661 -20.31 -7.78 -31.80
CA VAL A 661 -21.50 -7.20 -31.18
C VAL A 661 -22.63 -8.24 -31.05
N GLU A 662 -22.70 -9.26 -31.91
CA GLU A 662 -23.79 -10.24 -31.89
C GLU A 662 -23.49 -11.45 -31.00
N ASN A 663 -22.21 -11.83 -30.85
CA ASN A 663 -21.79 -12.69 -29.73
C ASN A 663 -22.17 -12.06 -28.39
N SER A 664 -21.93 -10.75 -28.24
CA SER A 664 -22.27 -10.04 -27.00
C SER A 664 -23.77 -10.03 -26.69
N GLN A 665 -24.68 -10.13 -27.67
CA GLN A 665 -26.11 -10.26 -27.40
C GLN A 665 -26.48 -11.63 -26.82
N VAL A 666 -25.90 -12.71 -27.36
CA VAL A 666 -26.10 -14.06 -26.80
C VAL A 666 -25.48 -14.12 -25.40
N GLU A 667 -24.31 -13.52 -25.20
CA GLU A 667 -23.62 -13.55 -23.91
C GLU A 667 -24.31 -12.68 -22.84
N ASP A 668 -24.85 -11.51 -23.21
CA ASP A 668 -25.71 -10.69 -22.35
C ASP A 668 -26.97 -11.44 -21.92
N MET A 669 -27.62 -12.15 -22.86
CA MET A 669 -28.84 -12.92 -22.59
C MET A 669 -28.58 -14.02 -21.55
N TRP A 670 -27.39 -14.62 -21.54
CA TRP A 670 -27.00 -15.65 -20.58
C TRP A 670 -26.49 -15.07 -19.25
N CYS A 671 -25.73 -13.97 -19.27
CA CYS A 671 -25.32 -13.26 -18.04
C CYS A 671 -26.53 -12.75 -17.22
N ARG A 672 -27.68 -12.54 -17.87
CA ARG A 672 -28.97 -12.19 -17.23
C ARG A 672 -29.82 -13.40 -16.81
N GLY A 673 -29.47 -14.62 -17.26
CA GLY A 673 -30.37 -15.78 -17.25
C GLY A 673 -29.85 -17.05 -16.56
N ILE A 674 -28.62 -17.05 -16.04
CA ILE A 674 -28.08 -18.19 -15.28
C ILE A 674 -28.51 -18.08 -13.82
N GLU A 675 -29.24 -19.09 -13.33
CA GLU A 675 -29.61 -19.22 -11.91
C GLU A 675 -28.35 -19.35 -11.04
N LYS A 676 -28.26 -18.53 -9.98
CA LYS A 676 -27.02 -18.32 -9.22
C LYS A 676 -26.55 -19.58 -8.47
N ASP A 677 -27.51 -20.37 -7.98
CA ASP A 677 -27.27 -21.70 -7.39
C ASP A 677 -26.49 -22.62 -8.34
N SER A 678 -26.71 -22.49 -9.65
CA SER A 678 -26.05 -23.33 -10.66
C SER A 678 -24.54 -23.09 -10.70
N MET A 679 -24.05 -21.85 -10.55
CA MET A 679 -22.60 -21.57 -10.59
C MET A 679 -21.87 -22.10 -9.36
N LEU A 680 -22.48 -21.97 -8.18
CA LEU A 680 -21.94 -22.54 -6.93
C LEU A 680 -21.89 -24.07 -7.00
N GLN A 681 -22.93 -24.71 -7.53
CA GLN A 681 -23.00 -26.16 -7.72
C GLN A 681 -22.03 -26.68 -8.79
N HIS A 682 -21.83 -25.96 -9.90
CA HIS A 682 -20.87 -26.37 -10.95
C HIS A 682 -19.42 -26.32 -10.44
N LEU A 683 -18.98 -25.23 -9.80
CA LEU A 683 -17.63 -25.13 -9.24
C LEU A 683 -17.36 -26.15 -8.12
N SER A 684 -18.41 -26.57 -7.40
CA SER A 684 -18.33 -27.62 -6.37
C SER A 684 -18.46 -29.05 -6.93
N GLY A 685 -18.70 -29.21 -8.23
CA GLY A 685 -18.99 -30.49 -8.87
C GLY A 685 -17.73 -31.26 -9.29
N PRO A 686 -17.75 -32.62 -9.27
CA PRO A 686 -16.59 -33.46 -9.59
C PRO A 686 -16.24 -33.53 -11.10
N LYS A 687 -16.60 -32.51 -11.88
CA LYS A 687 -16.43 -32.44 -13.35
C LYS A 687 -15.45 -31.37 -13.82
N VAL A 688 -15.26 -30.30 -13.03
CA VAL A 688 -14.38 -29.19 -13.40
C VAL A 688 -12.91 -29.64 -13.34
N GLU A 689 -12.16 -29.53 -14.44
CA GLU A 689 -10.71 -29.83 -14.41
C GLU A 689 -9.97 -28.67 -13.73
N LEU A 690 -9.83 -28.75 -12.40
CA LEU A 690 -9.31 -27.70 -11.53
C LEU A 690 -7.94 -27.15 -11.94
N THR A 691 -7.08 -27.99 -12.56
CA THR A 691 -5.80 -27.55 -13.14
C THR A 691 -5.98 -26.57 -14.30
N ARG A 692 -7.02 -26.73 -15.13
CA ARG A 692 -7.36 -25.78 -16.21
C ARG A 692 -8.07 -24.55 -15.69
N LEU A 693 -8.88 -24.67 -14.64
CA LEU A 693 -9.43 -23.50 -13.95
C LEU A 693 -8.29 -22.60 -13.43
N PHE A 694 -7.26 -23.18 -12.81
CA PHE A 694 -6.06 -22.46 -12.40
C PHE A 694 -5.29 -21.84 -13.58
N GLN A 695 -5.09 -22.59 -14.67
CA GLN A 695 -4.42 -22.07 -15.88
C GLN A 695 -5.20 -20.93 -16.54
N PHE A 696 -6.52 -21.04 -16.64
CA PHE A 696 -7.41 -20.00 -17.16
C PHE A 696 -7.33 -18.72 -16.32
N LEU A 697 -7.46 -18.84 -14.99
CA LEU A 697 -7.36 -17.71 -14.07
C LEU A 697 -5.97 -17.03 -14.09
N GLY A 698 -4.91 -17.78 -14.39
CA GLY A 698 -3.58 -17.22 -14.66
C GLY A 698 -3.51 -16.47 -15.99
N HIS A 699 -4.03 -17.08 -17.06
CA HIS A 699 -3.98 -16.55 -18.41
C HIS A 699 -4.75 -15.21 -18.55
N ILE A 700 -5.96 -15.13 -17.98
CA ILE A 700 -6.74 -13.87 -17.96
C ILE A 700 -6.10 -12.76 -17.13
N ALA A 701 -5.16 -13.11 -16.23
CA ALA A 701 -4.40 -12.18 -15.40
C ALA A 701 -3.04 -11.77 -16.02
N GLY A 702 -2.77 -12.17 -17.27
CA GLY A 702 -1.49 -11.92 -17.97
C GLY A 702 -0.33 -12.82 -17.51
N ASN A 703 -0.55 -13.72 -16.55
CA ASN A 703 0.46 -14.62 -16.04
C ASN A 703 0.58 -15.86 -16.92
N ASP A 704 1.64 -15.93 -17.74
CA ASP A 704 1.97 -17.13 -18.52
C ASP A 704 2.50 -18.26 -17.61
N LEU A 705 1.58 -18.93 -16.94
CA LEU A 705 1.85 -20.00 -15.98
C LEU A 705 2.54 -21.23 -16.61
N LEU A 706 2.52 -21.38 -17.93
CA LEU A 706 3.26 -22.43 -18.64
C LEU A 706 4.78 -22.21 -18.51
N SER A 707 5.24 -20.96 -18.53
CA SER A 707 6.66 -20.63 -18.28
C SER A 707 7.13 -20.97 -16.84
N ALA A 708 6.20 -21.12 -15.89
CA ALA A 708 6.48 -21.42 -14.50
C ALA A 708 6.77 -22.91 -14.21
N GLU A 709 6.63 -23.81 -15.21
CA GLU A 709 6.99 -25.24 -15.11
C GLU A 709 8.41 -25.47 -14.57
N SER A 710 9.33 -24.55 -14.88
CA SER A 710 10.73 -24.58 -14.42
C SER A 710 10.90 -24.34 -12.91
N ARG A 711 9.94 -23.66 -12.26
CA ARG A 711 10.00 -23.28 -10.83
C ARG A 711 9.19 -24.20 -9.94
N LEU A 712 8.10 -24.77 -10.44
CA LEU A 712 7.19 -25.62 -9.66
C LEU A 712 7.53 -27.10 -9.84
N THR A 713 8.70 -27.52 -9.36
CA THR A 713 9.22 -28.91 -9.48
C THR A 713 8.19 -29.97 -9.05
N LYS A 714 7.46 -29.74 -7.96
CA LYS A 714 6.39 -30.63 -7.46
C LYS A 714 5.23 -30.81 -8.46
N LEU A 715 4.74 -29.71 -9.04
CA LEU A 715 3.70 -29.73 -10.08
C LEU A 715 4.21 -30.40 -11.35
N SER A 716 5.49 -30.19 -11.70
CA SER A 716 6.11 -30.87 -12.84
C SER A 716 6.11 -32.39 -12.71
N THR A 717 6.24 -32.96 -11.50
CA THR A 717 6.10 -34.41 -11.26
C THR A 717 4.68 -34.93 -11.45
N PHE A 718 3.67 -34.10 -11.17
CA PHE A 718 2.26 -34.46 -11.39
C PHE A 718 1.93 -34.43 -12.90
N LEU A 719 2.32 -33.34 -13.57
CA LEU A 719 2.09 -33.12 -15.00
C LEU A 719 2.91 -34.06 -15.90
N LYS A 720 4.15 -34.45 -15.51
CA LYS A 720 4.95 -35.43 -16.29
C LYS A 720 4.38 -36.85 -16.25
N ASN A 721 3.56 -37.17 -15.24
CA ASN A 721 2.84 -38.45 -15.18
C ASN A 721 1.51 -38.37 -15.97
N GLY A 722 0.84 -37.21 -15.97
CA GLY A 722 -0.33 -36.92 -16.78
C GLY A 722 0.03 -36.49 -18.21
N ARG A 723 0.34 -37.45 -19.08
CA ARG A 723 0.70 -37.22 -20.50
C ARG A 723 -0.39 -36.41 -21.23
N GLN A 724 -0.11 -35.14 -21.52
CA GLN A 724 -1.07 -34.23 -22.15
C GLN A 724 -1.27 -34.54 -23.64
N HIS A 725 -2.49 -34.31 -24.13
CA HIS A 725 -2.86 -34.44 -25.54
C HIS A 725 -2.54 -33.12 -26.28
N PRO A 726 -2.01 -33.13 -27.53
CA PRO A 726 -1.70 -31.88 -28.25
C PRO A 726 -2.88 -30.89 -28.32
N ALA A 727 -4.11 -31.41 -28.40
CA ALA A 727 -5.34 -30.62 -28.41
C ALA A 727 -5.64 -29.84 -27.10
N SER A 728 -5.05 -30.21 -25.95
CA SER A 728 -5.29 -29.49 -24.68
C SER A 728 -4.60 -28.12 -24.64
N LEU A 729 -3.45 -27.98 -25.31
CA LEU A 729 -2.74 -26.70 -25.40
C LEU A 729 -3.42 -25.76 -26.41
N SER A 730 -3.82 -26.27 -27.57
CA SER A 730 -4.51 -25.46 -28.59
C SER A 730 -5.89 -24.98 -28.13
N SER A 731 -6.62 -25.75 -27.32
CA SER A 731 -7.90 -25.32 -26.72
C SER A 731 -7.72 -24.25 -25.62
N LEU A 732 -6.64 -24.32 -24.82
CA LEU A 732 -6.30 -23.25 -23.86
C LEU A 732 -5.96 -21.92 -24.56
N TYR A 733 -5.21 -21.93 -25.68
CA TYR A 733 -4.99 -20.70 -26.45
C TYR A 733 -6.28 -20.13 -27.06
N ARG A 734 -7.24 -20.99 -27.46
CA ARG A 734 -8.56 -20.58 -27.98
C ARG A 734 -9.49 -19.96 -26.93
N LEU A 735 -9.24 -20.17 -25.62
CA LEU A 735 -10.00 -19.49 -24.56
C LEU A 735 -9.73 -17.98 -24.48
N ARG A 736 -8.53 -17.53 -24.86
CA ARG A 736 -8.13 -16.12 -24.76
C ARG A 736 -9.06 -15.19 -25.54
N ASP A 737 -9.48 -15.64 -26.72
CA ASP A 737 -10.31 -14.84 -27.63
C ASP A 737 -11.80 -14.90 -27.24
N LEU A 738 -12.20 -15.77 -26.29
CA LEU A 738 -13.55 -15.83 -25.71
C LEU A 738 -13.70 -14.99 -24.43
N VAL A 739 -12.62 -14.69 -23.71
CA VAL A 739 -12.66 -13.93 -22.45
C VAL A 739 -11.57 -12.87 -22.46
N SER A 740 -11.77 -11.86 -23.31
CA SER A 740 -10.98 -10.64 -23.27
C SER A 740 -11.28 -9.86 -21.99
N ILE A 741 -10.41 -9.95 -20.98
CA ILE A 741 -10.40 -9.00 -19.86
C ILE A 741 -9.83 -7.65 -20.37
N PRO A 742 -10.48 -6.52 -20.04
CA PRO A 742 -9.98 -5.18 -20.36
C PRO A 742 -8.54 -4.92 -19.87
N PRO A 743 -7.65 -4.36 -20.72
CA PRO A 743 -6.29 -4.00 -20.31
C PRO A 743 -6.24 -2.96 -19.17
N SER A 744 -7.26 -2.12 -19.06
CA SER A 744 -7.55 -1.21 -17.94
C SER A 744 -7.70 -1.98 -16.62
N PHE A 745 -8.55 -3.02 -16.59
CA PHE A 745 -8.80 -3.86 -15.43
C PHE A 745 -7.54 -4.61 -14.98
N ILE A 746 -6.76 -5.16 -15.91
CA ILE A 746 -5.47 -5.82 -15.60
C ILE A 746 -4.50 -4.82 -14.94
N LYS A 747 -4.35 -3.61 -15.51
CA LYS A 747 -3.55 -2.54 -14.90
C LYS A 747 -4.05 -2.14 -13.51
N SER A 748 -5.36 -2.10 -13.28
CA SER A 748 -5.93 -1.82 -11.96
C SER A 748 -5.54 -2.88 -10.94
N LEU A 749 -5.67 -4.17 -11.27
CA LEU A 749 -5.24 -5.25 -10.38
C LEU A 749 -3.73 -5.19 -10.09
N GLN A 750 -2.90 -4.82 -11.07
CA GLN A 750 -1.46 -4.61 -10.87
C GLN A 750 -1.16 -3.40 -9.97
N ALA A 751 -1.89 -2.29 -10.14
CA ALA A 751 -1.79 -1.09 -9.31
C ALA A 751 -2.14 -1.39 -7.84
N ILE A 752 -3.25 -2.09 -7.61
CA ILE A 752 -3.73 -2.49 -6.28
C ILE A 752 -2.78 -3.52 -5.65
N SER A 753 -2.31 -4.51 -6.42
CA SER A 753 -1.32 -5.48 -5.93
C SER A 753 0.04 -4.84 -5.60
N PHE A 754 0.43 -3.75 -6.27
CA PHE A 754 1.59 -2.95 -5.86
C PHE A 754 1.30 -2.17 -4.56
N ALA A 755 0.21 -1.40 -4.51
CA ALA A 755 -0.16 -0.61 -3.33
C ALA A 755 -0.31 -1.48 -2.07
N ASN A 756 -0.90 -2.67 -2.18
CA ASN A 756 -1.03 -3.63 -1.07
C ASN A 756 0.32 -4.06 -0.48
N ARG A 757 1.30 -4.34 -1.34
CA ARG A 757 2.67 -4.71 -0.90
C ARG A 757 3.48 -3.53 -0.37
N LEU A 758 3.01 -2.30 -0.56
CA LEU A 758 3.63 -1.08 -0.07
C LEU A 758 3.00 -0.61 1.25
N TYR A 759 1.68 -0.77 1.41
CA TYR A 759 0.95 -0.50 2.65
C TYR A 759 0.99 -1.67 3.65
N ASP A 760 1.46 -2.86 3.25
CA ASP A 760 1.75 -3.97 4.17
C ASP A 760 2.75 -3.53 5.25
N GLY A 761 2.43 -3.83 6.52
CA GLY A 761 3.14 -3.31 7.69
C GLY A 761 2.95 -1.82 8.03
N MET A 762 2.30 -1.01 7.18
CA MET A 762 2.00 0.41 7.48
C MET A 762 0.75 0.58 8.37
N THR A 763 0.79 0.01 9.57
CA THR A 763 -0.35 0.05 10.52
C THR A 763 -0.84 1.48 10.78
N ALA A 764 -2.17 1.65 10.84
CA ALA A 764 -2.87 2.94 11.02
C ALA A 764 -2.58 4.01 9.93
N ALA A 765 -2.12 3.61 8.75
CA ALA A 765 -2.28 4.44 7.54
C ALA A 765 -3.77 4.53 7.16
N SER A 766 -4.19 5.65 6.56
CA SER A 766 -5.55 5.84 6.06
C SER A 766 -5.54 6.56 4.72
N ILE A 767 -6.57 6.36 3.90
CA ILE A 767 -6.67 6.72 2.48
C ILE A 767 -8.02 7.41 2.28
N PRO A 768 -8.16 8.52 1.53
CA PRO A 768 -9.43 9.21 1.40
C PRO A 768 -10.33 8.51 0.37
N LEU A 769 -11.62 8.40 0.68
CA LEU A 769 -12.60 7.77 -0.20
C LEU A 769 -12.69 8.41 -1.60
N ARG A 770 -12.34 9.70 -1.74
CA ARG A 770 -12.29 10.37 -3.06
C ARG A 770 -11.33 9.71 -4.07
N LEU A 771 -10.35 8.92 -3.60
CA LEU A 771 -9.45 8.15 -4.47
C LEU A 771 -10.20 7.27 -5.47
N VAL A 772 -11.32 6.66 -5.06
CA VAL A 772 -12.05 5.73 -5.94
C VAL A 772 -12.94 6.40 -6.98
N GLU A 773 -13.12 7.72 -6.91
CA GLU A 773 -13.87 8.48 -7.94
C GLU A 773 -13.03 8.70 -9.21
N GLN A 774 -11.72 8.42 -9.17
CA GLN A 774 -10.81 8.46 -10.30
C GLN A 774 -10.39 7.05 -10.79
N PRO A 775 -10.10 6.85 -12.09
CA PRO A 775 -9.56 5.59 -12.60
C PRO A 775 -8.12 5.35 -12.14
N ILE A 776 -7.85 4.20 -11.52
CA ILE A 776 -6.51 3.89 -10.98
C ILE A 776 -5.52 3.47 -12.08
N TYR A 777 -5.99 2.82 -13.15
CA TYR A 777 -5.18 2.32 -14.29
C TYR A 777 -4.49 3.40 -15.13
N GLU A 778 -4.84 4.67 -14.94
CA GLU A 778 -4.21 5.82 -15.62
C GLU A 778 -2.94 6.33 -14.90
N ASN A 779 -2.58 5.76 -13.74
CA ASN A 779 -1.45 6.23 -12.94
C ASN A 779 -0.06 5.90 -13.53
N HIS A 780 0.77 6.93 -13.70
CA HIS A 780 2.14 6.83 -14.23
C HIS A 780 3.10 5.94 -13.42
N TRP A 781 2.79 5.68 -12.15
CA TRP A 781 3.63 4.86 -11.27
C TRP A 781 3.44 3.34 -11.43
N ILE A 782 2.37 2.89 -12.10
CA ILE A 782 2.14 1.48 -12.38
C ILE A 782 3.32 0.93 -13.20
N PRO A 783 4.03 -0.11 -12.75
CA PRO A 783 5.16 -0.66 -13.49
C PRO A 783 4.73 -1.15 -14.88
N GLN A 784 5.25 -0.53 -15.95
CA GLN A 784 4.97 -0.96 -17.31
C GLN A 784 5.50 -2.39 -17.55
N GLU A 785 4.67 -3.24 -18.14
CA GLU A 785 5.04 -4.56 -18.62
C GLU A 785 6.08 -4.47 -19.74
N THR A 786 7.35 -4.54 -19.38
CA THR A 786 8.41 -4.83 -20.34
C THR A 786 8.42 -6.32 -20.60
N GLN A 787 8.14 -6.73 -21.84
CA GLN A 787 8.11 -8.13 -22.29
C GLN A 787 9.51 -8.77 -22.25
N THR A 788 9.99 -9.06 -21.04
CA THR A 788 11.04 -10.06 -20.82
C THR A 788 10.41 -11.45 -20.88
N GLN A 789 11.10 -12.42 -21.48
CA GLN A 789 10.62 -13.79 -21.73
C GLN A 789 10.50 -14.64 -20.45
N ARG A 790 10.10 -14.05 -19.31
CA ARG A 790 10.22 -14.64 -17.96
C ARG A 790 9.06 -14.33 -17.01
N GLY A 791 8.08 -13.52 -17.40
CA GLY A 791 6.88 -13.21 -16.60
C GLY A 791 7.15 -12.59 -15.22
N VAL A 792 8.34 -12.03 -14.98
CA VAL A 792 8.69 -11.39 -13.71
C VAL A 792 8.42 -9.89 -13.83
N LEU A 793 7.37 -9.41 -13.16
CA LEU A 793 7.17 -7.99 -12.92
C LEU A 793 8.44 -7.38 -12.33
N LYS A 794 9.02 -6.40 -13.03
CA LYS A 794 10.20 -5.67 -12.56
C LYS A 794 9.90 -5.07 -11.19
N GLN A 795 10.84 -5.15 -10.23
CA GLN A 795 10.62 -4.54 -8.93
C GLN A 795 10.38 -3.02 -9.11
N PRO A 796 9.37 -2.46 -8.43
CA PRO A 796 9.10 -1.03 -8.48
C PRO A 796 10.28 -0.23 -7.92
N SER A 797 10.52 0.92 -8.51
CA SER A 797 11.54 1.87 -8.04
C SER A 797 11.02 2.71 -6.86
N HIS A 798 11.96 3.32 -6.13
CA HIS A 798 11.67 4.20 -4.99
C HIS A 798 10.69 5.31 -5.38
N ALA A 799 10.94 5.97 -6.51
CA ALA A 799 10.09 7.03 -7.02
C ALA A 799 8.67 6.56 -7.41
N GLN A 800 8.50 5.32 -7.87
CA GLN A 800 7.16 4.74 -8.09
C GLN A 800 6.42 4.47 -6.77
N ALA A 801 7.13 4.10 -5.71
CA ALA A 801 6.56 3.89 -4.39
C ALA A 801 6.16 5.23 -3.73
N ILE A 802 7.02 6.25 -3.83
CA ILE A 802 6.70 7.63 -3.43
C ILE A 802 5.48 8.15 -4.21
N ALA A 803 5.44 7.96 -5.54
CA ALA A 803 4.31 8.36 -6.38
C ALA A 803 2.99 7.65 -5.96
N CYS A 804 3.05 6.33 -5.70
CA CYS A 804 1.89 5.56 -5.25
C CYS A 804 1.35 6.07 -3.91
N ILE A 805 2.21 6.33 -2.92
CA ILE A 805 1.82 6.90 -1.64
C ILE A 805 1.28 8.33 -1.81
N LEU A 806 1.86 9.14 -2.71
CA LEU A 806 1.35 10.49 -2.98
C LEU A 806 -0.08 10.46 -3.57
N THR A 807 -0.34 9.58 -4.54
CA THR A 807 -1.69 9.36 -5.08
C THR A 807 -2.67 8.92 -3.99
N PHE A 808 -2.27 7.97 -3.13
CA PHE A 808 -3.14 7.43 -2.08
C PHE A 808 -3.37 8.40 -0.91
N GLU A 809 -2.36 9.16 -0.45
CA GLU A 809 -2.52 10.12 0.64
C GLU A 809 -3.37 11.33 0.25
N SER A 810 -3.16 11.83 -0.98
CA SER A 810 -3.92 12.94 -1.58
C SER A 810 -5.32 12.53 -2.02
N GLY A 811 -5.48 11.29 -2.47
CA GLY A 811 -6.72 10.79 -3.07
C GLY A 811 -6.86 11.10 -4.55
N GLY A 812 -5.76 11.07 -5.33
CA GLY A 812 -5.84 11.11 -6.79
C GLY A 812 -4.67 11.77 -7.53
N VAL A 813 -3.73 12.46 -6.88
CA VAL A 813 -2.67 13.21 -7.61
C VAL A 813 -1.73 12.27 -8.39
N ARG A 814 -1.39 12.64 -9.64
CA ARG A 814 -0.89 11.73 -10.70
C ARG A 814 0.56 11.99 -11.15
N SER A 815 1.43 12.38 -10.24
CA SER A 815 2.80 12.80 -10.57
C SER A 815 3.62 11.72 -11.31
N ASP A 816 4.43 12.13 -12.31
CA ASP A 816 5.41 11.25 -12.97
C ASP A 816 6.51 10.86 -11.96
N PRO A 817 6.79 9.57 -11.73
CA PRO A 817 7.88 9.12 -10.87
C PRO A 817 9.22 9.84 -11.13
N LYS A 818 9.55 10.20 -12.38
CA LYS A 818 10.81 10.91 -12.71
C LYS A 818 10.98 12.24 -11.97
N GLN A 819 9.89 12.88 -11.56
CA GLN A 819 9.92 14.14 -10.78
C GLN A 819 10.19 13.90 -9.28
N LEU A 820 10.12 12.64 -8.84
CA LEU A 820 10.17 12.22 -7.44
C LEU A 820 11.45 11.45 -7.08
N ASP A 821 12.39 11.30 -8.02
CA ASP A 821 13.67 10.59 -7.84
C ASP A 821 14.54 11.15 -6.68
N LEU A 822 14.32 12.41 -6.26
CA LEU A 822 15.02 13.05 -5.13
C LEU A 822 14.21 13.10 -3.82
N VAL A 823 12.97 12.60 -3.81
CA VAL A 823 12.07 12.68 -2.64
C VAL A 823 12.38 11.53 -1.68
N MET A 824 13.00 11.83 -0.54
CA MET A 824 13.37 10.84 0.47
C MET A 824 12.19 10.40 1.35
N ALA A 825 11.17 11.25 1.51
CA ALA A 825 10.00 10.98 2.33
C ALA A 825 8.78 11.85 1.97
N ILE A 826 7.60 11.44 2.42
CA ILE A 826 6.35 12.21 2.36
C ILE A 826 5.81 12.40 3.78
N SER A 827 5.45 13.63 4.14
CA SER A 827 4.68 13.95 5.34
C SER A 827 3.24 14.27 4.98
N SER A 828 2.29 13.61 5.67
CA SER A 828 0.86 13.78 5.50
C SER A 828 0.15 13.60 6.84
N ARG A 829 -0.50 14.64 7.36
CA ARG A 829 -1.15 14.67 8.70
C ARG A 829 -0.21 14.22 9.83
N ASN A 830 -0.40 12.98 10.31
CA ASN A 830 0.33 12.33 11.40
C ASN A 830 1.24 11.19 10.90
N SER A 831 1.51 11.14 9.59
CA SER A 831 2.24 10.06 8.93
C SER A 831 3.44 10.62 8.17
N ILE A 832 4.63 10.12 8.48
CA ILE A 832 5.86 10.36 7.71
C ILE A 832 6.23 9.03 7.04
N PHE A 833 6.08 8.96 5.72
CA PHE A 833 6.44 7.82 4.89
C PHE A 833 7.87 8.04 4.38
N ILE A 834 8.84 7.33 4.94
CA ILE A 834 10.28 7.58 4.73
C ILE A 834 10.97 6.37 4.08
N ALA A 835 11.92 6.61 3.18
CA ALA A 835 12.69 5.58 2.50
C ALA A 835 13.28 4.56 3.49
N GLY A 836 13.10 3.27 3.21
CA GLY A 836 13.52 2.18 4.08
C GLY A 836 15.02 2.16 4.35
N THR A 837 15.81 2.66 3.38
CA THR A 837 17.27 2.85 3.46
C THR A 837 17.70 3.83 4.55
N LEU A 838 16.91 4.90 4.82
CA LEU A 838 17.20 5.88 5.88
C LEU A 838 17.04 5.32 7.31
N LEU A 839 16.35 4.19 7.47
CA LEU A 839 16.04 3.58 8.79
C LEU A 839 16.67 2.19 9.00
N SER A 840 17.52 1.76 8.06
CA SER A 840 18.07 0.41 7.99
C SER A 840 19.59 0.41 7.95
N ASP A 841 20.17 -0.71 8.36
CA ASP A 841 21.56 -1.00 8.06
C ASP A 841 21.72 -1.26 6.56
N PRO A 842 22.66 -0.58 5.86
CA PRO A 842 22.82 -0.71 4.41
C PRO A 842 23.26 -2.11 3.96
N ALA A 843 23.75 -2.99 4.84
CA ALA A 843 24.08 -4.38 4.51
C ALA A 843 22.83 -5.27 4.41
N LYS A 844 21.69 -4.80 4.94
CA LYS A 844 20.41 -5.47 4.70
C LYS A 844 19.96 -5.19 3.26
N VAL A 845 19.50 -6.23 2.56
CA VAL A 845 18.90 -6.10 1.24
C VAL A 845 17.53 -5.43 1.36
N VAL A 846 17.55 -4.10 1.44
CA VAL A 846 16.39 -3.23 1.31
C VAL A 846 15.93 -3.29 -0.15
N LYS A 847 14.67 -3.66 -0.39
CA LYS A 847 14.10 -3.62 -1.74
C LYS A 847 13.94 -2.15 -2.14
N GLY A 848 14.13 -1.83 -3.42
CA GLY A 848 14.08 -0.44 -3.92
C GLY A 848 12.75 0.31 -3.74
N ALA A 849 11.72 -0.33 -3.16
CA ALA A 849 10.42 0.26 -2.82
C ALA A 849 10.03 0.02 -1.34
N ASP A 850 10.98 -0.36 -0.46
CA ASP A 850 10.76 -0.38 0.99
C ASP A 850 10.57 1.06 1.48
N ILE A 851 9.37 1.41 1.91
CA ILE A 851 9.05 2.69 2.55
C ILE A 851 8.39 2.37 3.89
N LYS A 852 8.75 3.11 4.93
CA LYS A 852 8.28 2.88 6.30
C LYS A 852 7.43 4.04 6.75
N ARG A 853 6.23 3.74 7.27
CA ARG A 853 5.38 4.73 7.94
C ARG A 853 5.85 4.93 9.38
N VAL A 854 6.18 6.16 9.72
CA VAL A 854 6.44 6.66 11.07
C VAL A 854 5.25 7.53 11.49
N VAL A 855 4.84 7.48 12.75
CA VAL A 855 3.86 8.44 13.29
C VAL A 855 4.57 9.72 13.72
N GLY A 856 4.14 10.84 13.14
CA GLY A 856 4.68 12.17 13.38
C GLY A 856 4.06 13.20 12.43
N ASN A 857 4.04 14.45 12.86
CA ASN A 857 3.69 15.59 12.01
C ASN A 857 4.95 16.44 11.80
N LEU A 858 4.98 17.22 10.71
CA LEU A 858 6.04 18.19 10.40
C LEU A 858 5.58 19.65 10.54
N GLY A 859 4.36 19.89 11.04
CA GLY A 859 3.84 21.24 11.32
C GLY A 859 3.54 22.05 10.06
N LYS A 860 3.52 21.40 8.89
CA LYS A 860 3.16 21.99 7.60
C LYS A 860 1.71 21.62 7.25
N PRO A 861 0.92 22.54 6.68
CA PRO A 861 -0.37 22.19 6.08
C PRO A 861 -0.18 21.32 4.83
N GLY A 862 -1.25 20.64 4.40
CA GLY A 862 -1.25 19.85 3.17
C GLY A 862 -0.39 18.59 3.22
N ILE A 863 0.30 18.29 2.12
CA ILE A 863 1.25 17.18 1.99
C ILE A 863 2.63 17.76 1.67
N THR A 864 3.67 17.34 2.40
CA THR A 864 5.05 17.82 2.19
C THR A 864 5.95 16.69 1.69
N LEU A 865 6.46 16.81 0.48
CA LEU A 865 7.51 15.98 -0.10
C LEU A 865 8.87 16.48 0.39
N LEU A 866 9.65 15.61 1.03
CA LEU A 866 10.95 15.96 1.56
C LEU A 866 12.04 15.57 0.56
N VAL A 867 12.85 16.53 0.10
CA VAL A 867 13.95 16.30 -0.86
C VAL A 867 15.32 16.52 -0.23
N SER A 868 16.32 15.74 -0.68
CA SER A 868 17.73 15.95 -0.35
C SER A 868 18.21 17.32 -0.82
N PRO A 869 19.17 17.96 -0.12
CA PRO A 869 19.77 19.21 -0.59
C PRO A 869 20.69 18.92 -1.78
N GLN A 870 20.72 19.82 -2.78
CA GLN A 870 21.54 19.60 -3.98
C GLN A 870 23.05 19.56 -3.71
N ASN A 871 23.50 20.22 -2.63
CA ASN A 871 24.91 20.32 -2.25
C ASN A 871 25.06 20.02 -0.74
N PRO A 872 25.00 18.75 -0.32
CA PRO A 872 25.17 18.37 1.08
C PRO A 872 26.60 18.68 1.56
N LEU A 873 26.71 19.48 2.62
CA LEU A 873 27.98 19.96 3.15
C LEU A 873 28.72 18.83 3.90
N VAL A 874 30.06 18.82 3.85
CA VAL A 874 30.90 17.88 4.60
C VAL A 874 31.96 18.69 5.36
N LYS A 875 32.21 18.33 6.63
CA LYS A 875 33.26 18.96 7.45
C LYS A 875 34.62 18.87 6.75
N SER A 876 35.33 19.99 6.70
CA SER A 876 36.69 20.01 6.14
C SER A 876 37.65 19.21 7.03
N PRO A 877 38.65 18.52 6.46
CA PRO A 877 39.69 17.84 7.24
C PRO A 877 40.35 18.76 8.28
N SER A 878 40.67 18.20 9.44
CA SER A 878 41.42 18.95 10.46
C SER A 878 42.86 19.19 10.00
N ARG A 879 43.42 20.35 10.37
CA ARG A 879 44.85 20.63 10.23
C ARG A 879 45.67 20.21 11.45
N ASP A 880 45.01 19.70 12.49
CA ASP A 880 45.69 19.16 13.67
C ASP A 880 46.06 17.68 13.44
N PHE A 881 47.32 17.47 13.05
CA PHE A 881 47.90 16.15 12.77
C PHE A 881 47.80 15.15 13.93
N ARG A 882 47.47 15.60 15.15
CA ARG A 882 47.31 14.75 16.34
C ARG A 882 45.96 14.03 16.40
N LEU A 883 45.03 14.34 15.49
CA LEU A 883 43.70 13.72 15.42
C LEU A 883 43.61 12.58 14.38
N ILE A 884 44.67 12.39 13.59
CA ILE A 884 44.76 11.39 12.52
C ILE A 884 45.96 10.49 12.87
N MET A 885 45.69 9.23 13.23
CA MET A 885 46.71 8.28 13.68
C MET A 885 46.99 7.21 12.62
N HIS A 886 45.97 6.77 11.88
CA HIS A 886 46.06 5.73 10.86
C HIS A 886 46.78 4.48 11.36
N ALA A 887 46.34 3.97 12.52
CA ALA A 887 46.93 2.80 13.15
C ALA A 887 46.72 1.53 12.31
N ASN A 888 47.59 0.53 12.49
CA ASN A 888 47.39 -0.79 11.90
C ASN A 888 46.13 -1.44 12.49
N TYR A 889 45.27 -1.99 11.64
CA TYR A 889 44.09 -2.74 12.06
C TYR A 889 44.48 -3.98 12.88
N ASP A 890 43.84 -4.14 14.03
CA ASP A 890 44.12 -5.16 15.04
C ASP A 890 43.33 -6.48 14.86
N TYR A 891 42.60 -6.59 13.74
CA TYR A 891 41.71 -7.69 13.40
C TYR A 891 40.47 -7.84 14.31
N GLN A 892 40.11 -6.79 15.08
CA GLN A 892 38.91 -6.75 15.90
C GLN A 892 37.77 -5.97 15.21
N ARG A 893 36.59 -6.59 15.13
CA ARG A 893 35.35 -5.94 14.69
C ARG A 893 34.74 -5.17 15.87
N LEU A 894 34.86 -3.85 15.86
CA LEU A 894 34.44 -2.95 16.96
C LEU A 894 33.54 -1.82 16.42
N ASP A 895 32.82 -1.16 17.31
CA ASP A 895 32.11 0.11 17.03
C ASP A 895 32.83 1.27 17.72
N SER A 896 33.74 1.90 16.98
CA SER A 896 34.44 3.13 17.40
C SER A 896 33.53 4.37 17.32
N PHE A 897 32.35 4.26 16.70
CA PHE A 897 31.49 5.37 16.30
C PHE A 897 30.17 5.44 17.10
N SER A 898 30.11 4.83 18.28
CA SER A 898 28.88 4.72 19.12
C SER A 898 28.23 6.05 19.54
N GLY A 899 28.90 7.20 19.33
CA GLY A 899 28.33 8.55 19.49
C GLY A 899 27.50 9.03 18.28
N THR A 900 27.46 8.26 17.18
CA THR A 900 26.88 8.68 15.91
C THR A 900 25.35 8.64 15.90
N SER A 901 24.76 9.71 15.38
CA SER A 901 23.34 9.89 15.18
C SER A 901 23.04 10.60 13.86
N LEU A 902 21.88 10.29 13.29
CA LEU A 902 21.33 10.93 12.09
C LEU A 902 20.14 11.78 12.51
N HIS A 903 20.09 13.04 12.07
CA HIS A 903 19.04 14.01 12.39
C HIS A 903 18.50 14.64 11.12
N LEU A 904 17.19 14.54 10.90
CA LEU A 904 16.51 15.21 9.80
C LEU A 904 16.02 16.58 10.30
N SER A 905 16.36 17.66 9.60
CA SER A 905 15.96 19.04 9.91
C SER A 905 15.54 19.81 8.65
N PHE A 906 14.73 20.87 8.82
CA PHE A 906 14.26 21.70 7.71
C PHE A 906 15.26 22.79 7.31
N THR A 907 15.38 23.04 6.01
CA THR A 907 15.92 24.31 5.50
C THR A 907 14.84 25.40 5.46
N LYS A 908 15.19 26.59 4.95
CA LYS A 908 14.23 27.66 4.63
C LYS A 908 13.63 27.52 3.23
N TRP A 909 14.01 26.52 2.43
CA TRP A 909 13.52 26.35 1.07
C TRP A 909 12.29 25.44 1.04
N THR A 910 11.17 26.01 0.61
CA THR A 910 9.90 25.31 0.35
C THR A 910 9.27 25.84 -0.91
N PHE A 911 8.75 24.97 -1.78
CA PHE A 911 8.17 25.33 -3.07
C PHE A 911 6.83 24.59 -3.28
N PRO A 912 5.73 25.28 -3.61
CA PRO A 912 4.45 24.63 -3.89
C PRO A 912 4.48 23.90 -5.24
N LEU A 913 4.11 22.62 -5.25
CA LEU A 913 3.86 21.86 -6.47
C LEU A 913 2.44 22.14 -6.96
N ASN A 914 2.32 23.10 -7.88
CA ASN A 914 1.14 23.20 -8.74
C ASN A 914 1.15 22.06 -9.77
N ASP A 915 0.56 20.91 -9.41
CA ASP A 915 0.15 19.91 -10.39
C ASP A 915 -1.12 20.42 -11.10
N GLY A 916 -1.18 20.29 -12.43
CA GLY A 916 -1.91 21.21 -13.32
C GLY A 916 -3.45 21.11 -13.35
N GLU A 917 -4.08 20.35 -12.45
CA GLU A 917 -5.52 20.04 -12.51
C GLU A 917 -6.38 20.95 -11.61
N TYR A 918 -7.16 21.83 -12.24
CA TYR A 918 -8.13 22.69 -11.57
C TYR A 918 -9.26 21.88 -10.90
N GLY A 919 -9.15 21.63 -9.59
CA GLY A 919 -10.24 21.03 -8.81
C GLY A 919 -9.93 20.63 -7.36
N LEU A 920 -8.66 20.48 -6.98
CA LEU A 920 -8.26 20.04 -5.63
C LEU A 920 -8.18 21.21 -4.63
N ILE A 921 -9.34 21.78 -4.28
CA ILE A 921 -9.49 23.04 -3.53
C ILE A 921 -8.78 23.09 -2.17
N ASP A 922 -8.58 21.94 -1.49
CA ASP A 922 -8.17 21.90 -0.07
C ASP A 922 -6.84 21.15 0.23
N GLN A 923 -5.99 20.86 -0.77
CA GLN A 923 -4.71 20.16 -0.52
C GLN A 923 -3.54 20.72 -1.34
N ASP A 924 -2.87 21.71 -0.77
CA ASP A 924 -1.54 22.12 -1.20
C ASP A 924 -0.54 20.95 -1.07
N ILE A 925 0.28 20.75 -2.12
CA ILE A 925 1.46 19.87 -2.07
C ILE A 925 2.70 20.75 -2.10
N PHE A 926 3.62 20.54 -1.16
CA PHE A 926 4.87 21.30 -1.06
C PHE A 926 6.08 20.38 -1.23
N LEU A 927 7.06 20.82 -2.00
CA LEU A 927 8.45 20.37 -1.84
C LEU A 927 9.08 21.14 -0.68
N ALA A 928 9.80 20.45 0.20
CA ALA A 928 10.65 21.05 1.22
C ALA A 928 12.04 20.43 1.18
N GLU A 929 13.08 21.25 1.07
CA GLU A 929 14.45 20.77 1.17
C GLU A 929 14.77 20.51 2.64
N VAL A 930 15.16 19.26 2.94
CA VAL A 930 15.51 18.82 4.29
C VAL A 930 16.92 18.26 4.31
N VAL A 931 17.60 18.49 5.42
CA VAL A 931 18.97 18.06 5.64
C VAL A 931 18.96 16.86 6.58
N VAL A 932 19.63 15.78 6.19
CA VAL A 932 19.98 14.69 7.11
C VAL A 932 21.42 14.91 7.58
N SER A 933 21.58 15.49 8.78
CA SER A 933 22.90 15.74 9.37
C SER A 933 23.41 14.53 10.16
N VAL A 934 24.64 14.12 9.86
CA VAL A 934 25.47 13.20 10.65
C VAL A 934 26.03 13.98 11.84
N ARG A 935 25.75 13.48 13.05
CA ARG A 935 26.15 14.07 14.32
C ARG A 935 26.86 13.05 15.18
N ASP A 936 28.06 13.37 15.65
CA ASP A 936 28.86 12.51 16.54
C ASP A 936 29.06 13.20 17.89
N SER A 937 28.57 12.58 18.97
CA SER A 937 28.52 13.20 20.32
C SER A 937 27.99 14.65 20.28
N GLY A 938 26.92 14.86 19.50
CA GLY A 938 26.26 16.16 19.28
C GLY A 938 26.94 17.10 18.27
N ARG A 939 28.20 16.82 17.87
CA ARG A 939 29.00 17.65 16.94
C ARG A 939 28.61 17.37 15.49
N TRP A 940 28.61 18.39 14.64
CA TRP A 940 28.34 18.20 13.21
C TRP A 940 29.55 17.64 12.45
N ILE A 941 29.30 16.64 11.60
CA ILE A 941 30.31 15.96 10.78
C ILE A 941 30.03 16.14 9.28
N ALA A 942 28.78 15.93 8.87
CA ALA A 942 28.35 16.10 7.49
C ALA A 942 26.84 16.24 7.41
N ASP A 943 26.35 16.77 6.30
CA ASP A 943 25.03 16.54 5.78
C ASP A 943 25.14 15.42 4.73
N ILE A 944 24.15 14.52 4.64
CA ILE A 944 24.20 13.36 3.73
C ILE A 944 22.99 13.25 2.80
N ASP A 945 23.25 12.94 1.53
CA ASP A 945 22.23 12.57 0.55
C ASP A 945 22.16 11.05 0.41
N VAL A 946 21.27 10.42 1.17
CA VAL A 946 21.10 8.95 1.17
C VAL A 946 20.45 8.45 -0.13
N VAL A 947 19.64 9.27 -0.80
CA VAL A 947 18.94 8.88 -2.04
C VAL A 947 19.90 8.87 -3.23
N GLY A 948 20.73 9.92 -3.37
CA GLY A 948 21.83 9.93 -4.33
C GLY A 948 22.98 8.98 -3.96
N ALA A 949 23.16 8.65 -2.67
CA ALA A 949 24.17 7.71 -2.23
C ALA A 949 23.97 6.29 -2.79
N ARG A 950 22.72 5.80 -2.81
CA ARG A 950 22.37 4.39 -3.13
C ARG A 950 23.27 3.39 -2.40
N PRO A 951 23.21 3.29 -1.06
CA PRO A 951 24.04 2.37 -0.29
C PRO A 951 23.98 0.91 -0.76
N GLU A 952 22.85 0.51 -1.32
CA GLU A 952 22.59 -0.80 -1.93
C GLU A 952 23.56 -1.16 -3.08
N ASP A 953 24.11 -0.18 -3.80
CA ASP A 953 25.08 -0.39 -4.89
C ASP A 953 26.47 -0.89 -4.37
N TYR A 954 26.72 -0.85 -3.05
CA TYR A 954 28.01 -1.19 -2.41
C TYR A 954 27.96 -2.48 -1.55
N VAL A 955 26.85 -3.23 -1.59
CA VAL A 955 26.64 -4.40 -0.73
C VAL A 955 27.22 -5.66 -1.37
N PHE A 956 28.27 -6.22 -0.76
CA PHE A 956 28.93 -7.45 -1.22
C PHE A 956 28.76 -8.60 -0.21
N ASN A 957 27.72 -9.41 -0.40
CA ASN A 957 27.44 -10.59 0.42
C ASN A 957 28.46 -11.72 0.17
N ILE A 958 29.61 -11.67 0.86
CA ILE A 958 30.65 -12.69 0.83
C ILE A 958 30.42 -13.70 1.96
N ALA A 959 29.85 -14.86 1.64
CA ALA A 959 29.69 -15.94 2.60
C ALA A 959 31.05 -16.51 3.05
N CYS A 960 31.26 -16.60 4.37
CA CYS A 960 32.48 -17.14 4.97
C CYS A 960 32.62 -18.63 4.68
N GLN A 961 33.64 -18.97 3.90
CA GLN A 961 34.07 -20.35 3.63
C GLN A 961 35.40 -20.69 4.32
N CYS A 962 36.01 -19.75 5.06
CA CYS A 962 37.34 -19.92 5.64
C CYS A 962 37.39 -20.92 6.82
N ASN A 963 36.24 -21.26 7.42
CA ASN A 963 36.11 -22.26 8.49
C ASN A 963 37.13 -22.08 9.63
N ASN A 964 37.43 -20.81 9.94
CA ASN A 964 38.45 -20.30 10.87
C ASN A 964 39.91 -20.80 10.62
N ARG A 965 40.21 -21.31 9.42
CA ARG A 965 41.58 -21.61 8.98
C ARG A 965 42.17 -20.39 8.25
N HIS A 966 42.95 -19.61 8.97
CA HIS A 966 43.60 -18.41 8.46
C HIS A 966 45.07 -18.70 8.16
N GLU A 967 45.44 -18.72 6.88
CA GLU A 967 46.82 -18.45 6.48
C GLU A 967 47.09 -16.94 6.55
N SER A 968 48.36 -16.55 6.63
CA SER A 968 48.78 -15.18 6.93
C SER A 968 48.30 -14.14 5.90
N PHE A 969 47.63 -13.09 6.39
CA PHE A 969 47.26 -11.89 5.63
C PHE A 969 48.49 -11.29 4.94
N SER A 970 48.36 -10.85 3.68
CA SER A 970 49.50 -10.34 2.90
C SER A 970 49.48 -8.82 2.67
N LYS A 971 48.54 -8.11 3.29
CA LYS A 971 48.43 -6.64 3.22
C LYS A 971 48.30 -6.05 4.63
N SER A 972 48.93 -4.90 4.85
CA SER A 972 48.65 -4.05 6.01
C SER A 972 47.34 -3.30 5.79
N TYR A 973 46.38 -3.49 6.71
CA TYR A 973 45.14 -2.73 6.77
C TYR A 973 45.29 -1.63 7.83
N ILE A 974 44.69 -0.47 7.61
CA ILE A 974 44.67 0.66 8.54
C ILE A 974 43.27 0.76 9.15
N SER A 975 43.17 0.93 10.47
CA SER A 975 41.90 1.25 11.10
C SER A 975 41.54 2.73 10.90
N ILE A 976 40.26 2.98 10.69
CA ILE A 976 39.66 4.32 10.71
C ILE A 976 38.72 4.32 11.92
N ASP A 977 39.12 5.03 12.98
CA ASP A 977 38.49 5.02 14.30
C ASP A 977 37.93 6.39 14.71
N SER A 978 38.22 7.44 13.94
CA SER A 978 37.64 8.77 14.10
C SER A 978 37.00 9.30 12.81
N TRP A 979 36.12 10.29 12.94
CA TRP A 979 35.59 10.99 11.76
C TRP A 979 36.67 11.81 11.07
N GLU A 980 37.66 12.32 11.79
CA GLU A 980 38.85 12.96 11.23
C GLU A 980 39.64 12.02 10.30
N GLU A 981 39.81 10.74 10.66
CA GLU A 981 40.48 9.73 9.82
C GLU A 981 39.63 9.26 8.62
N LEU A 982 38.30 9.36 8.67
CA LEU A 982 37.46 9.16 7.47
C LEU A 982 37.51 10.39 6.55
N LEU A 983 37.60 11.58 7.14
CA LEU A 983 37.66 12.84 6.41
C LEU A 983 39.04 13.08 5.77
N ASP A 984 40.13 12.58 6.34
CA ASP A 984 41.45 12.56 5.72
C ASP A 984 41.96 11.11 5.58
N PRO A 985 41.45 10.35 4.58
CA PRO A 985 41.59 8.90 4.56
C PRO A 985 43.03 8.42 4.26
N PRO A 986 43.39 7.21 4.72
CA PRO A 986 44.69 6.62 4.48
C PRO A 986 44.97 6.35 2.99
N LEU A 987 46.26 6.41 2.62
CA LEU A 987 46.77 6.00 1.29
C LEU A 987 46.81 4.48 1.09
N ALA A 988 46.61 3.70 2.16
CA ALA A 988 46.48 2.26 2.13
C ALA A 988 45.04 1.85 2.50
N ILE A 989 44.75 0.55 2.48
CA ILE A 989 43.40 0.03 2.68
C ILE A 989 42.86 0.42 4.07
N GLY A 990 41.85 1.28 4.11
CA GLY A 990 41.16 1.67 5.34
C GLY A 990 40.03 0.71 5.71
N ILE A 991 39.89 0.43 7.00
CA ILE A 991 38.75 -0.30 7.60
C ILE A 991 38.07 0.61 8.63
N PHE A 992 36.87 1.10 8.29
CA PHE A 992 36.03 1.91 9.15
C PHE A 992 35.31 1.01 10.18
N ARG A 993 35.73 1.10 11.46
CA ARG A 993 35.27 0.20 12.54
C ARG A 993 33.95 0.66 13.15
N ALA A 994 32.84 0.36 12.48
CA ALA A 994 31.49 0.72 12.90
C ALA A 994 30.58 -0.52 13.08
N HIS A 995 31.14 -1.61 13.62
CA HIS A 995 30.52 -2.94 13.60
C HIS A 995 29.10 -2.95 14.20
N GLY A 996 28.10 -3.17 13.34
CA GLY A 996 26.67 -3.18 13.71
C GLY A 996 26.05 -1.80 13.96
N ASN A 997 26.84 -0.72 13.93
CA ASN A 997 26.39 0.66 14.05
C ASN A 997 25.86 1.18 12.70
N TRP A 998 24.65 0.76 12.37
CA TRP A 998 23.97 1.05 11.11
C TRP A 998 24.00 2.52 10.68
N ALA A 999 23.94 3.45 11.64
CA ALA A 999 23.94 4.88 11.40
C ALA A 999 25.30 5.41 10.94
N ALA A 1000 26.39 5.00 11.61
CA ALA A 1000 27.76 5.34 11.20
C ALA A 1000 28.13 4.70 9.85
N ARG A 1001 27.72 3.45 9.62
CA ARG A 1001 27.95 2.71 8.37
C ARG A 1001 27.26 3.39 7.18
N LEU A 1002 26.01 3.80 7.35
CA LEU A 1002 25.26 4.57 6.34
C LEU A 1002 25.91 5.94 6.07
N ALA A 1003 26.25 6.68 7.13
CA ALA A 1003 26.91 7.97 7.02
C ALA A 1003 28.25 7.90 6.27
N ALA A 1004 29.07 6.88 6.56
CA ALA A 1004 30.38 6.70 5.91
C ALA A 1004 30.26 6.47 4.39
N ILE A 1005 29.30 5.64 3.94
CA ILE A 1005 29.05 5.43 2.50
C ILE A 1005 28.70 6.75 1.82
N CYS A 1006 27.77 7.52 2.40
CA CYS A 1006 27.33 8.80 1.83
C CYS A 1006 28.47 9.82 1.77
N ILE A 1007 29.24 9.97 2.86
CA ILE A 1007 30.38 10.89 2.94
C ILE A 1007 31.47 10.54 1.91
N LEU A 1008 31.84 9.25 1.80
CA LEU A 1008 32.86 8.81 0.82
C LEU A 1008 32.40 9.07 -0.63
N LYS A 1009 31.13 8.82 -0.97
CA LYS A 1009 30.57 9.12 -2.29
C LYS A 1009 30.51 10.62 -2.56
N GLN A 1010 30.05 11.42 -1.61
CA GLN A 1010 29.97 12.89 -1.71
C GLN A 1010 31.36 13.52 -1.89
N LYS A 1011 32.38 12.99 -1.20
CA LYS A 1011 33.78 13.41 -1.35
C LYS A 1011 34.43 12.92 -2.65
N LYS A 1012 33.77 12.04 -3.43
CA LYS A 1012 34.29 11.44 -4.68
C LYS A 1012 35.67 10.80 -4.49
N VAL A 1013 35.86 10.07 -3.40
CA VAL A 1013 37.14 9.41 -3.12
C VAL A 1013 37.37 8.29 -4.14
N ASP A 1014 38.51 8.28 -4.81
CA ASP A 1014 38.84 7.30 -5.83
C ASP A 1014 38.97 5.88 -5.25
N GLY A 1015 38.20 4.94 -5.80
CA GLY A 1015 38.28 3.52 -5.46
C GLY A 1015 36.92 2.87 -5.21
N ARG A 1016 36.95 1.62 -4.72
CA ARG A 1016 35.75 0.86 -4.34
C ARG A 1016 35.58 0.86 -2.81
N VAL A 1017 34.37 1.17 -2.37
CA VAL A 1017 33.89 0.98 -1.00
C VAL A 1017 33.20 -0.38 -0.92
N PHE A 1018 33.53 -1.17 0.10
CA PHE A 1018 32.93 -2.49 0.35
C PHE A 1018 32.30 -2.52 1.74
N LEU A 1019 30.99 -2.83 1.79
CA LEU A 1019 30.29 -3.01 3.05
C LEU A 1019 30.35 -4.48 3.50
N LEU A 1020 30.86 -4.74 4.71
CA LEU A 1020 30.98 -6.07 5.28
C LEU A 1020 29.68 -6.45 6.00
N ASP A 1021 29.05 -7.58 5.68
CA ASP A 1021 27.91 -8.00 6.50
C ASP A 1021 28.35 -8.33 7.96
N LYS A 1022 27.44 -8.09 8.91
CA LYS A 1022 27.69 -8.27 10.34
C LYS A 1022 27.90 -9.73 10.73
N ASP A 1023 27.24 -10.69 10.06
CA ASP A 1023 27.26 -12.10 10.46
C ASP A 1023 28.13 -12.99 9.55
N THR A 1024 28.28 -12.65 8.26
CA THR A 1024 28.65 -13.66 7.25
C THR A 1024 30.07 -13.66 6.71
N ALA A 1025 30.93 -12.65 6.92
CA ALA A 1025 32.26 -12.57 6.26
C ALA A 1025 33.46 -12.51 7.23
N CYS A 1026 34.47 -13.37 7.02
CA CYS A 1026 35.81 -13.24 7.66
C CYS A 1026 36.74 -12.40 6.76
N LEU A 1027 37.58 -11.52 7.32
CA LEU A 1027 38.42 -10.60 6.51
C LEU A 1027 39.29 -11.34 5.46
N ALA A 1028 39.77 -12.55 5.79
CA ALA A 1028 40.52 -13.40 4.85
C ALA A 1028 39.68 -13.90 3.65
N CYS A 1029 38.37 -14.13 3.81
CA CYS A 1029 37.48 -14.40 2.65
C CYS A 1029 37.37 -13.16 1.75
N VAL A 1030 37.30 -11.97 2.36
CA VAL A 1030 37.22 -10.69 1.64
C VAL A 1030 38.52 -10.39 0.90
N GLU A 1031 39.68 -10.63 1.52
CA GLU A 1031 40.99 -10.52 0.87
C GLU A 1031 41.10 -11.48 -0.32
N ASN A 1032 40.72 -12.76 -0.16
CA ASN A 1032 40.74 -13.72 -1.27
C ASN A 1032 39.77 -13.35 -2.40
N HIS A 1033 38.55 -12.90 -2.08
CA HIS A 1033 37.58 -12.46 -3.10
C HIS A 1033 38.04 -11.20 -3.84
N THR A 1034 38.75 -10.28 -3.18
CA THR A 1034 39.28 -9.05 -3.82
C THR A 1034 40.55 -9.32 -4.63
N ARG A 1035 41.46 -10.21 -4.17
CA ARG A 1035 42.62 -10.68 -4.95
C ARG A 1035 42.23 -11.25 -6.32
N VAL A 1036 41.16 -12.05 -6.39
CA VAL A 1036 40.65 -12.65 -7.64
C VAL A 1036 40.14 -11.61 -8.64
N ASN A 1037 39.66 -10.45 -8.16
CA ASN A 1037 38.99 -9.43 -8.98
C ASN A 1037 39.88 -8.23 -9.37
N GLY A 1038 41.21 -8.36 -9.21
CA GLY A 1038 42.22 -7.55 -9.91
C GLY A 1038 42.21 -6.03 -9.65
N GLY A 1039 41.65 -5.57 -8.53
CA GLY A 1039 41.52 -4.14 -8.22
C GLY A 1039 42.45 -3.67 -7.11
N GLU A 1040 42.96 -2.46 -7.26
CA GLU A 1040 43.45 -1.66 -6.13
C GLU A 1040 42.24 -1.26 -5.27
N THR A 1041 42.29 -1.59 -3.97
CA THR A 1041 41.17 -1.56 -3.03
C THR A 1041 41.32 -0.39 -2.07
N ALA A 1042 40.26 0.41 -1.88
CA ALA A 1042 40.33 1.64 -1.08
C ALA A 1042 39.75 1.49 0.34
N PHE A 1043 38.45 1.18 0.48
CA PHE A 1043 37.77 1.20 1.80
C PHE A 1043 36.88 -0.01 2.08
N PHE A 1044 36.96 -0.49 3.32
CA PHE A 1044 35.99 -1.40 3.92
C PHE A 1044 35.22 -0.70 5.05
N ILE A 1045 33.94 -1.01 5.17
CA ILE A 1045 33.06 -0.55 6.26
C ILE A 1045 32.59 -1.79 7.02
N ASP A 1046 33.01 -1.90 8.28
CA ASP A 1046 32.72 -3.03 9.18
C ASP A 1046 31.31 -2.96 9.76
#